data_AF-B7QAH9-F1
#
_entry.id   AF-B7QAH9-F1
#
_cell.length_a   1.000
_cell.length_b   1.000
_cell.length_c   1.000
_cell.angle_alpha   90.00
_cell.angle_beta   90.00
_cell.angle_gamma   90.00
#
_symmetry.space_group_name_H-M   'P 1'
#
loop_
_entity.id
_entity.type
_entity.pdbx_description
1 polymer ?
#
loop_
_entity_poly.entity_id
_entity_poly.type
_entity_poly.pdbx_seq_one_letter_code
_entity_poly.pdbx_strand_id
1 'polypeptide(L)'
;RRFPQYYTYRYRDDYIEDRIYRHLEPALAFQLEINRLRNYDLEAIPTSNLKMHLYLGKAKVPKGQEVADFRFFIRAIIRHSDLITKTVSLTGLRKTGQRAIGTASRNARHIFGSLSVLSIIRSHVDRPVHCPTRINKTAQKKTRGQVEDERKALVRLTLHPFFCAVLLMPSLNGKCLPIRLFLANESGYYLDISLYKEVVDPETGQMQFEAWGHHRQGPLHGLPISTPYLTKDYLQQKRFQAQSNGTTYVYDFPEMFRQVGMVAWRMTMVTPEYPEGRDVIVIANDITYLLGTFGPQEDILFFKASERARALGIPRLYISANSGARIGLAEELKHLFNVAWVDPEIPDKGYRYLYLTPENFKKVSAMNSVNAELIDDEGEKRYKITNIIGKTDGLGVENLKYAGLIAGETSQAYEEIVTISLVTCRAIGIGAYLVRLGQRVIQLENSHIILTGAGALNKVNGPFRALLHDGRKVFVVSALLVLSTSYKCSRVTFCSQVSIPLCLLFIDCKGAPLPIVEPLDPIDRDVVYTPSKVPYDPRWLVAGRESPTLAGFWEDGFFDRGSFMEIMQQWAQTVVCGRARLGGIPVGVVAVETRTVEIDVPADPANLDSEAKVLSQAGQVWFPDSAYKTAQAINDFNREELPLFVFANWRGFSGGMKDMYDQVLKFGAYIVDALHNYRQPVLVYIPPFGELRGGAWAVVDAAINPRMMEMYADPDSRGGVLEPEGTVEIRFRKKDLVKVMHRVDGPCRDLLARLGTVEASEKAALEAQLRKRETQLLPMYHQVALSFADLHDMPARMQEKGVIQDEIPWAKSRTQLYWRLRRRLLQDRAKRDILQVRPQLSDGEMESMLRRWFVESLG
;
A
#
# COMPACT_ATOMS: atom_id res chain seq x y z
N ARG A 1 21.34 -49.05 17.67
CA ARG A 1 22.82 -49.04 17.72
C ARG A 1 23.28 -47.61 17.97
N ARG A 2 24.13 -47.35 18.97
CA ARG A 2 24.74 -46.02 19.19
C ARG A 2 25.75 -45.74 18.07
N PHE A 3 25.81 -44.49 17.61
CA PHE A 3 26.76 -44.08 16.56
C PHE A 3 28.18 -44.04 17.15
N PRO A 4 29.22 -44.46 16.40
CA PRO A 4 30.61 -44.43 16.88
C PRO A 4 31.06 -43.00 17.19
N GLN A 5 31.89 -42.86 18.22
CA GLN A 5 32.48 -41.59 18.62
C GLN A 5 33.94 -41.56 18.17
N TYR A 6 34.32 -40.50 17.46
CA TYR A 6 35.68 -40.27 16.97
C TYR A 6 36.33 -39.10 17.72
N TYR A 7 37.62 -39.23 18.01
CA TYR A 7 38.47 -38.20 18.60
C TYR A 7 39.76 -38.14 17.77
N THR A 8 40.10 -36.96 17.26
CA THR A 8 41.20 -36.80 16.30
C THR A 8 42.35 -36.02 16.95
N TYR A 9 43.54 -36.60 16.92
CA TYR A 9 44.78 -35.98 17.43
C TYR A 9 45.77 -35.92 16.27
N ARG A 10 46.30 -34.73 15.98
CA ARG A 10 47.20 -34.53 14.82
C ARG A 10 48.61 -34.21 15.29
N TYR A 11 49.59 -34.78 14.59
CA TYR A 11 51.00 -34.54 14.85
C TYR A 11 51.39 -33.05 14.78
N ARG A 12 50.84 -32.30 13.81
CA ARG A 12 51.15 -30.87 13.62
C ARG A 12 50.73 -29.96 14.79
N ASP A 13 49.86 -30.46 15.66
CA ASP A 13 49.28 -29.73 16.80
C ASP A 13 49.75 -30.37 18.12
N ASP A 14 50.95 -30.98 18.14
CA ASP A 14 51.55 -31.66 19.31
C ASP A 14 50.65 -32.74 19.95
N TYR A 15 49.85 -33.44 19.14
CA TYR A 15 48.85 -34.41 19.62
C TYR A 15 47.83 -33.82 20.61
N ILE A 16 47.55 -32.52 20.51
CA ILE A 16 46.37 -31.93 21.15
C ILE A 16 45.13 -32.32 20.34
N GLU A 17 44.02 -32.60 21.03
CA GLU A 17 42.77 -32.98 20.37
C GLU A 17 42.26 -31.85 19.46
N ASP A 18 42.06 -32.12 18.17
CA ASP A 18 41.36 -31.19 17.30
C ASP A 18 39.85 -31.37 17.44
N ARG A 19 39.26 -30.48 18.25
CA ARG A 19 37.82 -30.44 18.53
C ARG A 19 36.97 -30.20 17.28
N ILE A 20 37.50 -29.62 16.20
CA ILE A 20 36.77 -29.38 14.94
C ILE A 20 36.37 -30.72 14.27
N TYR A 21 37.19 -31.75 14.45
CA TYR A 21 37.00 -33.09 13.88
C TYR A 21 36.37 -34.06 14.90
N ARG A 22 35.88 -33.57 16.04
CA ARG A 22 35.24 -34.41 17.05
C ARG A 22 33.98 -35.08 16.47
N HIS A 23 33.89 -36.39 16.69
CA HIS A 23 32.84 -37.26 16.16
C HIS A 23 32.77 -37.33 14.63
N LEU A 24 33.82 -36.89 13.94
CA LEU A 24 33.95 -36.93 12.49
C LEU A 24 35.21 -37.72 12.12
N GLU A 25 35.06 -38.71 11.24
CA GLU A 25 36.20 -39.41 10.67
C GLU A 25 37.00 -38.44 9.78
N PRO A 26 38.34 -38.31 9.93
CA PRO A 26 39.14 -37.33 9.19
C PRO A 26 39.01 -37.42 7.66
N ALA A 27 38.83 -38.63 7.11
CA ALA A 27 38.60 -38.82 5.68
C ALA A 27 37.28 -38.19 5.19
N LEU A 28 36.27 -38.12 6.06
CA LEU A 28 34.96 -37.54 5.77
C LEU A 28 34.94 -36.02 5.93
N ALA A 29 35.91 -35.47 6.65
CA ALA A 29 36.06 -34.03 6.78
C ALA A 29 36.39 -33.34 5.44
N PHE A 30 37.08 -34.04 4.53
CA PHE A 30 37.28 -33.56 3.16
C PHE A 30 35.95 -33.41 2.42
N GLN A 31 35.05 -34.39 2.56
CA GLN A 31 33.70 -34.32 1.97
C GLN A 31 32.87 -33.18 2.58
N LEU A 32 33.09 -32.86 3.84
CA LEU A 32 32.48 -31.71 4.48
C LEU A 32 33.10 -30.37 4.07
N GLU A 33 34.14 -30.31 3.24
CA GLU A 33 34.70 -29.05 2.70
C GLU A 33 35.00 -28.00 3.77
N ILE A 34 35.56 -28.43 4.90
CA ILE A 34 35.93 -27.54 6.02
C ILE A 34 36.92 -26.47 5.54
N ASN A 35 37.75 -26.76 4.53
CA ASN A 35 38.69 -25.81 3.91
C ASN A 35 38.04 -24.53 3.39
N ARG A 36 36.77 -24.57 2.97
CA ARG A 36 36.05 -23.38 2.51
C ARG A 36 35.74 -22.40 3.65
N LEU A 37 35.86 -22.84 4.91
CA LEU A 37 35.64 -22.02 6.10
C LEU A 37 36.92 -21.32 6.61
N ARG A 38 38.04 -21.38 5.89
CA ARG A 38 39.34 -20.87 6.34
C ARG A 38 39.38 -19.39 6.76
N ASN A 39 38.44 -18.58 6.27
CA ASN A 39 38.27 -17.16 6.62
C ASN A 39 37.63 -16.95 8.01
N TYR A 40 37.23 -18.05 8.69
CA TYR A 40 36.61 -18.03 10.00
C TYR A 40 37.45 -18.81 11.01
N ASP A 41 37.46 -18.34 12.25
CA ASP A 41 37.88 -19.11 13.42
C ASP A 41 36.70 -19.94 13.89
N LEU A 42 36.85 -21.26 13.85
CA LEU A 42 35.76 -22.21 14.07
C LEU A 42 35.79 -22.76 15.48
N GLU A 43 34.62 -22.81 16.10
CA GLU A 43 34.36 -23.47 17.38
C GLU A 43 33.28 -24.55 17.16
N ALA A 44 33.61 -25.81 17.47
CA ALA A 44 32.68 -26.93 17.30
C ALA A 44 31.68 -26.97 18.46
N ILE A 45 30.38 -26.92 18.13
CA ILE A 45 29.30 -26.98 19.11
C ILE A 45 28.78 -28.43 19.20
N PRO A 46 28.69 -29.00 20.42
CA PRO A 46 28.19 -30.36 20.61
C PRO A 46 26.71 -30.45 20.23
N THR A 47 26.34 -31.49 19.48
CA THR A 47 24.95 -31.76 19.04
C THR A 47 24.51 -33.15 19.48
N SER A 48 23.20 -33.32 19.71
CA SER A 48 22.60 -34.62 20.07
C SER A 48 22.63 -35.64 18.92
N ASN A 49 22.74 -35.18 17.68
CA ASN A 49 22.86 -36.03 16.50
C ASN A 49 24.28 -35.98 15.93
N LEU A 50 25.07 -37.01 16.23
CA LEU A 50 26.48 -37.13 15.84
C LEU A 50 26.74 -37.17 14.32
N LYS A 51 25.69 -37.31 13.48
CA LYS A 51 25.80 -37.22 12.01
C LYS A 51 25.81 -35.78 11.48
N MET A 52 25.60 -34.81 12.35
CA MET A 52 25.47 -33.40 12.01
C MET A 52 26.42 -32.56 12.87
N HIS A 53 27.31 -31.86 12.20
CA HIS A 53 28.34 -31.05 12.81
C HIS A 53 27.92 -29.58 12.75
N LEU A 54 27.91 -28.93 13.91
CA LEU A 54 27.58 -27.51 14.05
C LEU A 54 28.85 -26.76 14.43
N TYR A 55 29.19 -25.73 13.67
CA TYR A 55 30.33 -24.87 13.94
C TYR A 55 29.87 -23.42 14.13
N LEU A 56 30.36 -22.76 15.15
CA LEU A 56 30.31 -21.31 15.27
C LEU A 56 31.57 -20.75 14.62
N GLY A 57 31.41 -19.99 13.54
CA GLY A 57 32.51 -19.29 12.88
C GLY A 57 32.53 -17.82 13.24
N LYS A 58 33.68 -17.36 13.75
CA LYS A 58 34.01 -15.95 13.98
C LYS A 58 34.86 -15.47 12.81
N ALA A 59 34.46 -14.40 12.11
CA ALA A 59 35.24 -13.90 10.99
C ALA A 59 36.63 -13.46 11.44
N LYS A 60 37.67 -13.85 10.70
CA LYS A 60 39.04 -13.39 10.95
C LYS A 60 39.16 -11.93 10.55
N VAL A 61 39.47 -11.07 11.51
CA VAL A 61 39.67 -9.62 11.31
C VAL A 61 41.10 -9.21 11.70
N PRO A 62 41.63 -8.10 11.15
CA PRO A 62 42.93 -7.56 11.57
C PRO A 62 42.99 -7.30 13.08
N LYS A 63 44.16 -7.47 13.70
CA LYS A 63 44.36 -7.28 15.15
C LYS A 63 43.92 -5.87 15.59
N GLY A 64 42.97 -5.79 16.51
CA GLY A 64 42.45 -4.53 17.09
C GLY A 64 41.01 -4.18 16.69
N GLN A 65 40.40 -4.89 15.74
CA GLN A 65 39.02 -4.66 15.32
C GLN A 65 38.06 -5.67 16.00
N GLU A 66 36.90 -5.21 16.49
CA GLU A 66 35.87 -6.10 17.03
C GLU A 66 35.24 -6.95 15.92
N VAL A 67 35.01 -8.23 16.21
CA VAL A 67 34.38 -9.17 15.28
C VAL A 67 32.89 -8.91 15.24
N ALA A 68 32.37 -8.40 14.11
CA ALA A 68 30.94 -8.16 13.92
C ALA A 68 30.22 -9.32 13.18
N ASP A 69 30.95 -10.20 12.48
CA ASP A 69 30.39 -11.32 11.70
C ASP A 69 30.55 -12.65 12.44
N PHE A 70 29.47 -13.08 13.08
CA PHE A 70 29.30 -14.41 13.65
C PHE A 70 28.35 -15.22 12.76
N ARG A 71 28.76 -16.43 12.38
CA ARG A 71 27.95 -17.33 11.56
C ARG A 71 27.90 -18.73 12.13
N PHE A 72 26.74 -19.37 12.05
CA PHE A 72 26.63 -20.80 12.33
C PHE A 72 26.77 -21.57 11.02
N PHE A 73 27.71 -22.51 10.96
CA PHE A 73 27.87 -23.43 9.85
C PHE A 73 27.36 -24.81 10.26
N ILE A 74 26.27 -25.25 9.66
CA ILE A 74 25.77 -26.62 9.83
C ILE A 74 26.33 -27.47 8.69
N ARG A 75 26.97 -28.58 9.00
CA ARG A 75 27.51 -29.53 8.02
C ARG A 75 27.04 -30.95 8.33
N ALA A 76 26.42 -31.60 7.35
CA ALA A 76 25.92 -32.97 7.50
C ALA A 76 26.18 -33.80 6.25
N ILE A 77 26.50 -35.09 6.45
CA ILE A 77 26.59 -36.09 5.40
C ILE A 77 25.36 -36.99 5.50
N ILE A 78 24.55 -37.01 4.45
CA ILE A 78 23.41 -37.94 4.35
C ILE A 78 23.84 -39.12 3.50
N ARG A 79 23.98 -40.30 4.14
CA ARG A 79 24.13 -41.61 3.49
C ARG A 79 22.84 -42.40 3.66
N HIS A 80 22.33 -43.00 2.59
CA HIS A 80 21.11 -43.81 2.62
C HIS A 80 21.39 -45.24 2.16
N SER A 81 21.19 -46.20 3.06
CA SER A 81 21.26 -47.64 2.80
C SER A 81 19.95 -48.25 2.30
N ASP A 82 18.82 -47.55 2.43
CA ASP A 82 17.48 -48.18 2.38
C ASP A 82 16.67 -47.86 1.10
N LEU A 83 17.30 -47.27 0.08
CA LEU A 83 16.62 -46.82 -1.15
C LEU A 83 16.71 -47.86 -2.27
N ILE A 84 15.96 -48.94 -2.16
CA ILE A 84 15.89 -50.00 -3.19
C ILE A 84 14.80 -49.72 -4.25
N THR A 85 13.87 -48.76 -4.04
CA THR A 85 12.76 -48.49 -4.99
C THR A 85 12.76 -47.06 -5.59
N LYS A 86 12.61 -46.99 -6.93
CA LYS A 86 12.79 -45.81 -7.81
C LYS A 86 11.99 -44.54 -7.47
N THR A 87 10.83 -44.64 -6.84
CA THR A 87 9.97 -43.49 -6.48
C THR A 87 10.24 -42.93 -5.08
N VAL A 88 11.00 -43.66 -4.25
CA VAL A 88 11.27 -43.31 -2.86
C VAL A 88 12.56 -42.50 -2.71
N SER A 89 13.44 -42.47 -3.71
CA SER A 89 14.77 -41.85 -3.61
C SER A 89 14.74 -40.33 -3.38
N LEU A 90 14.11 -39.56 -4.27
CA LEU A 90 14.02 -38.10 -4.13
C LEU A 90 13.14 -37.68 -2.96
N THR A 91 12.01 -38.36 -2.76
CA THR A 91 11.05 -38.07 -1.69
C THR A 91 11.60 -38.44 -0.30
N GLY A 92 12.39 -39.51 -0.22
CA GLY A 92 13.12 -39.94 0.97
C GLY A 92 14.29 -39.03 1.30
N LEU A 93 15.12 -38.69 0.31
CA LEU A 93 16.18 -37.65 0.44
C LEU A 93 15.60 -36.33 0.94
N ARG A 94 14.43 -35.91 0.41
CA ARG A 94 13.68 -34.73 0.86
C ARG A 94 13.30 -34.82 2.34
N LYS A 95 12.61 -35.89 2.75
CA LYS A 95 12.18 -36.07 4.16
C LYS A 95 13.36 -36.14 5.13
N THR A 96 14.47 -36.76 4.74
CA THR A 96 15.69 -36.83 5.56
C THR A 96 16.40 -35.48 5.65
N GLY A 97 16.51 -34.74 4.55
CA GLY A 97 17.03 -33.38 4.53
C GLY A 97 16.23 -32.43 5.42
N GLN A 98 14.89 -32.46 5.29
CA GLN A 98 13.97 -31.66 6.13
C GLN A 98 14.14 -31.96 7.63
N ARG A 99 14.23 -33.25 8.00
CA ARG A 99 14.47 -33.64 9.40
C ARG A 99 15.80 -33.13 9.92
N ALA A 100 16.87 -33.20 9.10
CA ALA A 100 18.19 -32.70 9.46
C ALA A 100 18.18 -31.17 9.71
N ILE A 101 17.63 -30.39 8.77
CA ILE A 101 17.49 -28.93 8.90
C ILE A 101 16.66 -28.57 10.14
N GLY A 102 15.47 -29.17 10.29
CA GLY A 102 14.57 -28.86 11.41
C GLY A 102 15.12 -29.23 12.79
N THR A 103 16.04 -30.20 12.86
CA THR A 103 16.73 -30.57 14.11
C THR A 103 17.88 -29.59 14.40
N ALA A 104 18.66 -29.23 13.38
CA ALA A 104 19.71 -28.22 13.48
C ALA A 104 19.17 -26.88 13.97
N SER A 105 18.05 -26.42 13.40
CA SER A 105 17.43 -25.15 13.73
C SER A 105 16.81 -25.10 15.14
N ARG A 106 16.40 -26.23 15.69
CA ARG A 106 15.93 -26.30 17.09
C ARG A 106 17.10 -26.21 18.05
N ASN A 107 18.18 -26.94 17.79
CA ASN A 107 19.39 -26.89 18.60
C ASN A 107 20.01 -25.48 18.58
N ALA A 108 20.10 -24.83 17.41
CA ALA A 108 20.61 -23.46 17.31
C ALA A 108 19.77 -22.44 18.11
N ARG A 109 18.43 -22.55 18.07
CA ARG A 109 17.52 -21.67 18.82
C ARG A 109 17.63 -21.84 20.33
N HIS A 110 17.78 -23.08 20.81
CA HIS A 110 17.93 -23.37 22.23
C HIS A 110 19.19 -22.72 22.83
N ILE A 111 20.25 -22.55 22.03
CA ILE A 111 21.53 -22.06 22.55
C ILE A 111 21.60 -20.52 22.56
N PHE A 112 21.00 -19.81 21.59
CA PHE A 112 21.27 -18.35 21.46
C PHE A 112 20.07 -17.43 21.15
N GLY A 113 18.81 -17.88 21.18
CA GLY A 113 17.62 -16.98 21.12
C GLY A 113 17.32 -16.30 19.77
N SER A 114 18.30 -15.79 19.03
CA SER A 114 18.15 -15.22 17.68
C SER A 114 19.49 -15.26 16.93
N LEU A 115 19.55 -15.79 15.69
CA LEU A 115 20.81 -15.77 14.92
C LEU A 115 20.65 -16.02 13.40
N SER A 116 21.65 -15.52 12.66
CA SER A 116 21.88 -15.78 11.24
C SER A 116 22.62 -17.10 11.05
N VAL A 117 21.99 -18.05 10.34
CA VAL A 117 22.48 -19.42 10.17
C VAL A 117 22.87 -19.66 8.70
N LEU A 118 24.03 -20.27 8.46
CA LEU A 118 24.48 -20.75 7.16
C LEU A 118 24.46 -22.29 7.20
N SER A 119 23.55 -22.94 6.47
CA SER A 119 23.45 -24.41 6.45
C SER A 119 24.02 -25.00 5.17
N ILE A 120 24.89 -26.00 5.31
CA ILE A 120 25.50 -26.74 4.20
C ILE A 120 25.21 -28.24 4.40
N ILE A 121 24.35 -28.82 3.56
CA ILE A 121 24.05 -30.26 3.60
C ILE A 121 24.65 -30.92 2.35
N ARG A 122 25.54 -31.90 2.54
CA ARG A 122 26.05 -32.75 1.45
C ARG A 122 25.37 -34.11 1.55
N SER A 123 24.75 -34.56 0.46
CA SER A 123 24.28 -35.94 0.34
C SER A 123 25.33 -36.76 -0.41
N HIS A 124 25.76 -37.88 0.17
CA HIS A 124 26.67 -38.83 -0.46
C HIS A 124 25.93 -40.16 -0.57
N VAL A 125 25.69 -40.63 -1.80
CA VAL A 125 25.07 -41.94 -2.02
C VAL A 125 26.17 -42.90 -2.44
N ASP A 126 26.47 -43.88 -1.58
CA ASP A 126 27.54 -44.86 -1.82
C ASP A 126 27.18 -45.93 -2.87
N ARG A 127 25.97 -45.87 -3.44
CA ARG A 127 25.55 -46.63 -4.63
C ARG A 127 24.73 -45.76 -5.58
N PRO A 128 24.85 -45.97 -6.91
CA PRO A 128 24.12 -45.19 -7.91
C PRO A 128 22.61 -45.26 -7.71
N VAL A 129 21.94 -44.11 -7.53
CA VAL A 129 20.48 -44.04 -7.68
C VAL A 129 20.18 -44.17 -9.17
N HIS A 130 19.61 -45.29 -9.58
CA HIS A 130 19.11 -45.47 -10.94
C HIS A 130 17.83 -44.65 -11.11
N CYS A 131 17.96 -43.42 -11.61
CA CYS A 131 16.84 -42.61 -12.10
C CYS A 131 16.70 -42.82 -13.62
N PRO A 132 15.67 -43.53 -14.11
CA PRO A 132 15.43 -43.70 -15.55
C PRO A 132 14.75 -42.47 -16.18
N THR A 133 14.44 -41.45 -15.40
CA THR A 133 13.68 -40.30 -15.88
C THR A 133 14.61 -39.25 -16.46
N ARG A 134 14.50 -39.03 -17.78
CA ARG A 134 15.03 -37.88 -18.53
C ARG A 134 15.04 -36.62 -17.65
N ILE A 135 16.22 -36.17 -17.23
CA ILE A 135 16.41 -34.88 -16.56
C ILE A 135 16.35 -33.81 -17.66
N ASN A 136 15.14 -33.50 -18.11
CA ASN A 136 14.86 -32.28 -18.85
C ASN A 136 14.39 -31.19 -17.88
N LYS A 137 14.30 -29.95 -18.37
CA LYS A 137 13.90 -28.66 -17.74
C LYS A 137 12.86 -28.72 -16.58
N THR A 138 12.11 -29.80 -16.45
CA THR A 138 11.20 -30.17 -15.36
C THR A 138 11.86 -30.30 -13.97
N ALA A 139 13.13 -30.72 -13.87
CA ALA A 139 13.81 -30.83 -12.58
C ALA A 139 13.98 -29.46 -11.91
N GLN A 140 14.49 -28.46 -12.64
CA GLN A 140 14.64 -27.09 -12.15
C GLN A 140 13.30 -26.47 -11.73
N LYS A 141 12.21 -26.69 -12.48
CA LYS A 141 10.85 -26.26 -12.10
C LYS A 141 10.34 -26.99 -10.85
N LYS A 142 10.58 -28.30 -10.71
CA LYS A 142 10.20 -29.07 -9.51
C LYS A 142 11.02 -28.69 -8.28
N THR A 143 12.34 -28.49 -8.40
CA THR A 143 13.19 -28.06 -7.29
C THR A 143 12.89 -26.62 -6.89
N ARG A 144 12.60 -25.73 -7.86
CA ARG A 144 12.14 -24.36 -7.59
C ARG A 144 10.82 -24.36 -6.83
N GLY A 145 9.81 -25.14 -7.27
CA GLY A 145 8.56 -25.31 -6.52
C GLY A 145 8.76 -25.92 -5.13
N GLN A 146 9.66 -26.90 -4.99
CA GLN A 146 10.00 -27.54 -3.70
C GLN A 146 10.63 -26.58 -2.69
N VAL A 147 11.46 -25.66 -3.15
CA VAL A 147 12.11 -24.65 -2.32
C VAL A 147 11.16 -23.49 -2.02
N GLU A 148 10.27 -23.15 -2.96
CA GLU A 148 9.24 -22.12 -2.80
C GLU A 148 8.17 -22.51 -1.76
N ASP A 149 7.79 -23.79 -1.70
CA ASP A 149 6.89 -24.33 -0.67
C ASP A 149 7.51 -24.26 0.75
N GLU A 150 8.84 -24.40 0.85
CA GLU A 150 9.59 -24.34 2.12
C GLU A 150 10.00 -22.91 2.51
N ARG A 151 9.81 -21.92 1.62
CA ARG A 151 10.10 -20.51 1.83
C ARG A 151 9.53 -19.99 3.15
N LYS A 152 8.30 -20.36 3.51
CA LYS A 152 7.64 -19.91 4.76
C LYS A 152 8.31 -20.43 6.04
N ALA A 153 8.93 -21.62 6.00
CA ALA A 153 9.63 -22.21 7.15
C ALA A 153 11.09 -21.75 7.23
N LEU A 154 11.75 -21.57 6.07
CA LEU A 154 13.14 -21.11 5.95
C LEU A 154 13.30 -19.59 6.19
N VAL A 155 12.33 -18.77 5.77
CA VAL A 155 12.31 -17.31 6.02
C VAL A 155 12.16 -16.99 7.52
N ARG A 156 11.43 -17.83 8.28
CA ARG A 156 11.34 -17.70 9.75
C ARG A 156 12.67 -17.95 10.49
N LEU A 157 13.68 -18.49 9.79
CA LEU A 157 14.97 -18.87 10.38
C LEU A 157 16.11 -17.87 10.06
N THR A 158 15.83 -16.71 9.45
CA THR A 158 16.87 -15.73 9.06
C THR A 158 18.08 -16.40 8.40
N LEU A 159 17.81 -17.26 7.41
CA LEU A 159 18.85 -17.97 6.67
C LEU A 159 19.43 -17.05 5.59
N HIS A 160 20.62 -16.51 5.87
CA HIS A 160 21.62 -16.09 4.88
C HIS A 160 22.24 -17.37 4.21
N PRO A 161 23.01 -17.31 3.10
CA PRO A 161 22.98 -18.29 2.00
C PRO A 161 23.01 -19.78 2.40
N PHE A 162 22.17 -20.60 1.77
CA PHE A 162 22.08 -22.04 1.97
C PHE A 162 22.77 -22.80 0.81
N PHE A 163 23.61 -23.78 1.13
CA PHE A 163 24.35 -24.55 0.12
C PHE A 163 23.96 -26.04 0.20
N CYS A 164 23.51 -26.63 -0.90
CA CYS A 164 23.23 -28.06 -0.98
C CYS A 164 23.97 -28.70 -2.15
N ALA A 165 24.84 -29.67 -1.86
CA ALA A 165 25.51 -30.45 -2.90
C ALA A 165 24.81 -31.81 -3.06
N VAL A 166 24.41 -32.13 -4.31
CA VAL A 166 23.71 -33.37 -4.67
C VAL A 166 24.44 -34.03 -5.84
N LEU A 167 25.03 -35.21 -5.59
CA LEU A 167 25.62 -36.04 -6.64
C LEU A 167 24.49 -36.66 -7.47
N LEU A 168 24.44 -36.38 -8.78
CA LEU A 168 23.44 -36.92 -9.69
C LEU A 168 24.12 -37.64 -10.85
N MET A 169 23.64 -38.83 -11.21
CA MET A 169 24.12 -39.51 -12.41
C MET A 169 23.24 -39.19 -13.62
N PRO A 170 23.81 -38.78 -14.77
CA PRO A 170 23.10 -38.80 -16.03
C PRO A 170 22.98 -40.23 -16.54
N SER A 171 21.75 -40.63 -16.87
CA SER A 171 21.46 -41.88 -17.56
C SER A 171 21.94 -41.76 -19.01
N LEU A 172 23.14 -42.30 -19.32
CA LEU A 172 23.47 -43.03 -20.57
C LEU A 172 24.96 -43.46 -20.62
N ASN A 173 25.89 -42.74 -19.97
CA ASN A 173 27.35 -42.99 -20.11
C ASN A 173 28.09 -43.42 -18.83
N GLY A 174 27.40 -43.75 -17.73
CA GLY A 174 28.03 -44.27 -16.50
C GLY A 174 28.94 -43.31 -15.72
N LYS A 175 29.28 -42.12 -16.27
CA LYS A 175 30.04 -41.09 -15.55
C LYS A 175 29.13 -40.28 -14.62
N CYS A 176 29.40 -40.36 -13.31
CA CYS A 176 28.72 -39.56 -12.30
C CYS A 176 29.10 -38.08 -12.45
N LEU A 177 28.12 -37.18 -12.55
CA LEU A 177 28.35 -35.74 -12.61
C LEU A 177 27.95 -35.09 -11.27
N PRO A 178 28.90 -34.56 -10.49
CA PRO A 178 28.56 -33.79 -9.29
C PRO A 178 27.85 -32.48 -9.66
N ILE A 179 26.66 -32.27 -9.08
CA ILE A 179 25.88 -31.05 -9.24
C ILE A 179 25.76 -30.34 -7.89
N ARG A 180 25.92 -29.02 -7.90
CA ARG A 180 25.81 -28.16 -6.72
C ARG A 180 24.66 -27.19 -6.87
N LEU A 181 23.80 -27.18 -5.86
CA LEU A 181 22.71 -26.24 -5.71
C LEU A 181 23.11 -25.16 -4.69
N PHE A 182 23.19 -23.93 -5.16
CA PHE A 182 23.42 -22.75 -4.34
C PHE A 182 22.13 -21.96 -4.20
N LEU A 183 21.68 -21.75 -2.97
CA LEU A 183 20.50 -20.95 -2.64
C LEU A 183 20.96 -19.72 -1.86
N ALA A 184 20.73 -18.52 -2.37
CA ALA A 184 21.07 -17.29 -1.67
C ALA A 184 19.82 -16.45 -1.45
N ASN A 185 19.57 -16.03 -0.22
CA ASN A 185 18.49 -15.10 0.12
C ASN A 185 19.08 -13.89 0.84
N GLU A 186 19.61 -12.93 0.07
CA GLU A 186 20.30 -11.77 0.65
C GLU A 186 19.32 -10.71 1.17
N SER A 187 18.23 -10.47 0.44
CA SER A 187 17.22 -9.46 0.81
C SER A 187 16.22 -9.97 1.87
N GLY A 188 16.21 -11.27 2.16
CA GLY A 188 15.20 -11.93 2.99
C GLY A 188 13.92 -12.28 2.22
N TYR A 189 13.76 -11.75 1.00
CA TYR A 189 12.54 -11.86 0.19
C TYR A 189 12.77 -12.55 -1.17
N TYR A 190 13.92 -12.35 -1.82
CA TYR A 190 14.26 -12.96 -3.09
C TYR A 190 15.24 -14.11 -2.89
N LEU A 191 14.82 -15.31 -3.27
CA LEU A 191 15.66 -16.49 -3.24
C LEU A 191 16.31 -16.70 -4.62
N ASP A 192 17.60 -16.41 -4.72
CA ASP A 192 18.37 -16.76 -5.89
C ASP A 192 18.78 -18.23 -5.85
N ILE A 193 18.54 -18.93 -6.97
CA ILE A 193 18.81 -20.35 -7.13
C ILE A 193 19.79 -20.51 -8.28
N SER A 194 21.03 -20.85 -7.93
CA SER A 194 22.11 -21.09 -8.88
C SER A 194 22.49 -22.57 -8.88
N LEU A 195 22.59 -23.17 -10.07
CA LEU A 195 22.97 -24.58 -10.26
C LEU A 195 24.33 -24.65 -10.97
N TYR A 196 25.26 -25.42 -10.42
CA TYR A 196 26.60 -25.59 -10.97
C TYR A 196 26.91 -27.07 -11.19
N LYS A 197 27.65 -27.39 -12.26
CA LYS A 197 28.34 -28.65 -12.45
C LYS A 197 29.82 -28.47 -12.13
N GLU A 198 30.45 -29.49 -11.57
CA GLU A 198 31.91 -29.47 -11.37
C GLU A 198 32.59 -29.97 -12.64
N VAL A 199 33.46 -29.15 -13.22
CA VAL A 199 34.18 -29.46 -14.46
C VAL A 199 35.66 -29.19 -14.25
N VAL A 200 36.50 -30.04 -14.84
CA VAL A 200 37.94 -29.81 -14.90
C VAL A 200 38.18 -28.75 -15.95
N ASP A 201 38.76 -27.63 -15.54
CA ASP A 201 39.21 -26.60 -16.48
C ASP A 201 40.33 -27.19 -17.37
N PRO A 202 40.17 -27.19 -18.70
CA PRO A 202 41.16 -27.76 -19.62
C PRO A 202 42.51 -27.04 -19.60
N GLU A 203 42.58 -25.77 -19.19
CA GLU A 203 43.85 -25.01 -19.16
C GLU A 203 44.61 -25.18 -17.84
N THR A 204 43.91 -25.13 -16.71
CA THR A 204 44.53 -25.15 -15.38
C THR A 204 44.55 -26.52 -14.72
N GLY A 205 43.77 -27.49 -15.24
CA GLY A 205 43.56 -28.79 -14.62
C GLY A 205 42.82 -28.74 -13.28
N GLN A 206 42.35 -27.57 -12.84
CA GLN A 206 41.65 -27.38 -11.58
C GLN A 206 40.14 -27.61 -11.75
N MET A 207 39.52 -28.18 -10.72
CA MET A 207 38.07 -28.33 -10.68
C MET A 207 37.39 -26.98 -10.39
N GLN A 208 36.52 -26.55 -11.29
CA GLN A 208 35.79 -25.27 -11.23
C GLN A 208 34.27 -25.46 -11.29
N PHE A 209 33.55 -24.42 -10.88
CA PHE A 209 32.10 -24.35 -11.01
C PHE A 209 31.69 -23.84 -12.40
N GLU A 210 31.01 -24.68 -13.19
CA GLU A 210 30.39 -24.25 -14.44
C GLU A 210 28.88 -24.14 -14.24
N ALA A 211 28.31 -22.97 -14.54
CA ALA A 211 26.87 -22.74 -14.38
C ALA A 211 26.07 -23.61 -15.35
N TRP A 212 24.95 -24.17 -14.88
CA TRP A 212 24.12 -25.03 -15.71
C TRP A 212 23.17 -24.20 -16.60
N GLY A 213 23.50 -24.07 -17.89
CA GLY A 213 22.70 -23.38 -18.91
C GLY A 213 23.31 -22.05 -19.39
N HIS A 214 22.93 -21.60 -20.60
CA HIS A 214 23.60 -20.49 -21.30
C HIS A 214 23.11 -19.07 -20.93
N HIS A 215 21.99 -18.93 -20.21
CA HIS A 215 21.31 -17.62 -20.07
C HIS A 215 21.52 -16.89 -18.74
N ARG A 216 22.15 -17.50 -17.73
CA ARG A 216 22.41 -16.86 -16.43
C ARG A 216 23.66 -17.43 -15.78
N GLN A 217 24.73 -16.65 -15.71
CA GLN A 217 25.93 -17.01 -14.96
C GLN A 217 25.70 -16.66 -13.49
N GLY A 218 25.80 -17.65 -12.61
CA GLY A 218 25.70 -17.45 -11.16
C GLY A 218 27.02 -16.93 -10.56
N PRO A 219 27.01 -16.40 -9.33
CA PRO A 219 28.16 -15.72 -8.70
C PRO A 219 29.41 -16.60 -8.51
N LEU A 220 29.28 -17.92 -8.55
CA LEU A 220 30.41 -18.84 -8.42
C LEU A 220 30.96 -19.35 -9.75
N HIS A 221 30.43 -18.90 -10.89
CA HIS A 221 30.85 -19.39 -12.21
C HIS A 221 32.34 -19.12 -12.48
N GLY A 222 33.08 -20.13 -12.94
CA GLY A 222 34.51 -20.06 -13.23
C GLY A 222 35.41 -20.09 -11.99
N LEU A 223 34.85 -20.09 -10.78
CA LEU A 223 35.64 -20.14 -9.56
C LEU A 223 36.04 -21.59 -9.18
N PRO A 224 37.23 -21.80 -8.60
CA PRO A 224 37.64 -23.09 -8.06
C PRO A 224 36.69 -23.60 -6.98
N ILE A 225 36.50 -24.92 -6.88
CA ILE A 225 35.64 -25.53 -5.86
C ILE A 225 36.12 -25.25 -4.43
N SER A 226 37.42 -25.04 -4.26
CA SER A 226 38.08 -24.71 -2.99
C SER A 226 37.87 -23.26 -2.53
N THR A 227 37.15 -22.44 -3.31
CA THR A 227 36.92 -21.02 -3.00
C THR A 227 36.29 -20.85 -1.62
N PRO A 228 36.92 -20.08 -0.72
CA PRO A 228 36.44 -19.91 0.64
C PRO A 228 35.20 -19.03 0.71
N TYR A 229 34.42 -19.17 1.78
CA TYR A 229 33.30 -18.27 2.04
C TYR A 229 33.80 -16.89 2.42
N LEU A 230 33.22 -15.87 1.80
CA LEU A 230 33.49 -14.47 2.11
C LEU A 230 32.81 -14.07 3.42
N THR A 231 33.52 -13.24 4.19
CA THR A 231 33.00 -12.55 5.38
C THR A 231 31.93 -11.53 5.00
N LYS A 232 31.14 -11.03 5.96
CA LYS A 232 30.12 -10.01 5.64
C LYS A 232 30.78 -8.77 5.06
N ASP A 233 30.29 -8.35 3.89
CA ASP A 233 30.65 -7.07 3.29
C ASP A 233 29.94 -5.91 4.00
N TYR A 234 30.50 -4.71 3.90
CA TYR A 234 29.92 -3.47 4.45
C TYR A 234 28.42 -3.30 4.10
N LEU A 235 28.03 -3.65 2.87
CA LEU A 235 26.63 -3.59 2.40
C LEU A 235 25.72 -4.56 3.16
N GLN A 236 26.20 -5.76 3.48
CA GLN A 236 25.42 -6.74 4.25
C GLN A 236 25.20 -6.27 5.69
N GLN A 237 26.15 -5.52 6.26
CA GLN A 237 25.96 -4.89 7.57
C GLN A 237 24.86 -3.83 7.53
N LYS A 238 24.84 -3.00 6.49
CA LYS A 238 23.77 -2.00 6.27
C LYS A 238 22.41 -2.65 6.02
N ARG A 239 22.35 -3.75 5.25
CA ARG A 239 21.14 -4.57 5.08
C ARG A 239 20.61 -5.09 6.40
N PHE A 240 21.48 -5.63 7.24
CA PHE A 240 21.09 -6.13 8.56
C PHE A 240 20.51 -5.01 9.44
N GLN A 241 21.08 -3.80 9.40
CA GLN A 241 20.53 -2.63 10.12
C GLN A 241 19.15 -2.22 9.60
N ALA A 242 18.93 -2.23 8.28
CA ALA A 242 17.62 -1.97 7.70
C ALA A 242 16.58 -3.03 8.13
N GLN A 243 16.95 -4.30 8.06
CA GLN A 243 16.10 -5.43 8.45
C GLN A 243 15.78 -5.42 9.96
N SER A 244 16.73 -5.08 10.82
CA SER A 244 16.49 -4.92 12.26
C SER A 244 15.50 -3.79 12.57
N ASN A 245 15.45 -2.76 11.70
CA ASN A 245 14.47 -1.68 11.76
C ASN A 245 13.15 -2.03 11.04
N GLY A 246 12.97 -3.27 10.57
CA GLY A 246 11.75 -3.75 9.94
C GLY A 246 11.53 -3.25 8.51
N THR A 247 12.57 -2.74 7.84
CA THR A 247 12.49 -2.26 6.44
C THR A 247 13.46 -3.00 5.54
N THR A 248 13.21 -2.94 4.22
CA THR A 248 14.14 -3.42 3.21
C THR A 248 15.27 -2.40 3.04
N TYR A 249 16.49 -2.87 2.74
CA TYR A 249 17.60 -1.96 2.51
C TYR A 249 17.41 -1.21 1.20
N VAL A 250 17.77 0.07 1.20
CA VAL A 250 17.50 0.96 0.06
C VAL A 250 18.19 0.49 -1.23
N TYR A 251 19.36 -0.17 -1.13
CA TYR A 251 20.11 -0.73 -2.27
C TYR A 251 19.74 -2.17 -2.64
N ASP A 252 18.74 -2.78 -1.97
CA ASP A 252 18.08 -3.96 -2.53
C ASP A 252 17.17 -3.58 -3.72
N PHE A 253 17.00 -2.27 -3.94
CA PHE A 253 16.65 -1.64 -5.21
C PHE A 253 17.97 -1.12 -5.86
N PRO A 254 18.20 -1.26 -7.17
CA PRO A 254 19.55 -1.38 -7.78
C PRO A 254 20.65 -0.37 -7.36
N GLU A 255 21.91 -0.84 -7.35
CA GLU A 255 23.11 -0.20 -6.75
C GLU A 255 23.63 1.09 -7.40
N MET A 256 23.80 2.17 -6.61
CA MET A 256 25.05 2.94 -6.39
C MET A 256 24.80 4.18 -5.50
N PHE A 257 25.84 4.62 -4.78
CA PHE A 257 26.10 5.97 -4.18
C PHE A 257 26.17 6.10 -2.64
N ARG A 258 27.37 6.35 -2.10
CA ARG A 258 27.68 6.32 -0.63
C ARG A 258 27.58 7.67 0.12
N GLN A 259 26.91 8.70 -0.40
CA GLN A 259 27.12 10.09 0.09
C GLN A 259 25.87 10.87 0.55
N VAL A 260 24.64 10.38 0.32
CA VAL A 260 23.39 11.10 0.65
C VAL A 260 22.37 10.11 1.24
N GLY A 261 21.59 10.53 2.25
CA GLY A 261 20.54 9.72 2.91
C GLY A 261 19.24 9.58 2.12
N MET A 262 19.30 9.85 0.82
CA MET A 262 18.19 9.84 -0.13
C MET A 262 18.73 9.31 -1.45
N VAL A 263 17.92 8.52 -2.14
CA VAL A 263 18.24 7.98 -3.46
C VAL A 263 17.04 8.14 -4.39
N ALA A 264 17.32 8.32 -5.67
CA ALA A 264 16.31 8.45 -6.71
C ALA A 264 16.69 7.64 -7.94
N TRP A 265 15.72 6.97 -8.55
CA TRP A 265 15.89 6.19 -9.76
C TRP A 265 14.83 6.56 -10.79
N ARG A 266 15.21 6.52 -12.06
CA ARG A 266 14.26 6.37 -13.16
C ARG A 266 14.18 4.88 -13.48
N MET A 267 13.01 4.29 -13.29
CA MET A 267 12.77 2.88 -13.57
C MET A 267 11.86 2.77 -14.80
N THR A 268 12.31 2.02 -15.81
CA THR A 268 11.48 1.60 -16.93
C THR A 268 10.92 0.22 -16.63
N MET A 269 9.60 0.13 -16.46
CA MET A 269 8.92 -1.10 -16.06
C MET A 269 8.08 -1.62 -17.21
N VAL A 270 8.25 -2.89 -17.57
CA VAL A 270 7.40 -3.56 -18.56
C VAL A 270 6.20 -4.18 -17.83
N THR A 271 4.99 -3.70 -18.13
CA THR A 271 3.75 -4.18 -17.51
C THR A 271 2.80 -4.74 -18.57
N PRO A 272 1.79 -5.55 -18.20
CA PRO A 272 0.80 -6.04 -19.15
C PRO A 272 0.09 -4.92 -19.93
N GLU A 273 -0.15 -3.78 -19.27
CA GLU A 273 -0.74 -2.57 -19.85
C GLU A 273 0.19 -1.85 -20.84
N TYR A 274 1.49 -1.86 -20.56
CA TYR A 274 2.52 -1.19 -21.35
C TYR A 274 3.66 -2.17 -21.67
N PRO A 275 3.49 -3.04 -22.68
CA PRO A 275 4.49 -4.03 -23.05
C PRO A 275 5.81 -3.43 -23.55
N GLU A 276 5.77 -2.21 -24.09
CA GLU A 276 6.96 -1.46 -24.53
C GLU A 276 7.77 -0.88 -23.37
N GLY A 277 7.20 -0.88 -22.16
CA GLY A 277 7.78 -0.27 -20.97
C GLY A 277 7.20 1.11 -20.68
N ARG A 278 7.15 1.46 -19.40
CA ARG A 278 6.69 2.74 -18.86
C ARG A 278 7.67 3.28 -17.84
N ASP A 279 7.83 4.59 -17.78
CA ASP A 279 8.80 5.23 -16.89
C ASP A 279 8.18 5.76 -15.60
N VAL A 280 8.89 5.58 -14.48
CA VAL A 280 8.53 6.14 -13.18
C VAL A 280 9.78 6.64 -12.47
N ILE A 281 9.66 7.78 -11.79
CA ILE A 281 10.71 8.23 -10.86
C ILE A 281 10.38 7.72 -9.46
N VAL A 282 11.29 6.95 -8.90
CA VAL A 282 11.21 6.42 -7.53
C VAL A 282 12.19 7.18 -6.67
N ILE A 283 11.72 7.74 -5.56
CA ILE A 283 12.55 8.45 -4.56
C ILE A 283 12.41 7.71 -3.23
N ALA A 284 13.51 7.43 -2.55
CA ALA A 284 13.49 6.69 -1.29
C ALA A 284 14.50 7.22 -0.26
N ASN A 285 14.09 7.28 1.00
CA ASN A 285 15.02 7.55 2.11
C ASN A 285 15.91 6.33 2.40
N ASP A 286 17.18 6.57 2.68
CA ASP A 286 18.07 5.57 3.27
C ASP A 286 18.05 5.68 4.80
N ILE A 287 17.26 4.82 5.46
CA ILE A 287 17.19 4.79 6.93
C ILE A 287 18.54 4.45 7.59
N THR A 288 19.48 3.84 6.87
CA THR A 288 20.79 3.43 7.41
C THR A 288 21.80 4.58 7.41
N TYR A 289 21.48 5.69 6.76
CA TYR A 289 22.26 6.92 6.75
C TYR A 289 21.58 7.96 7.63
N LEU A 290 22.17 8.24 8.80
CA LEU A 290 21.65 9.21 9.76
C LEU A 290 20.14 9.04 10.05
N LEU A 291 19.68 7.79 10.17
CA LEU A 291 18.28 7.42 10.41
C LEU A 291 17.29 7.90 9.34
N GLY A 292 17.77 8.15 8.12
CA GLY A 292 16.96 8.68 7.01
C GLY A 292 16.46 10.09 7.27
N THR A 293 17.24 10.92 7.96
CA THR A 293 16.88 12.32 8.22
C THR A 293 17.05 13.19 6.98
N PHE A 294 16.17 14.19 6.86
CA PHE A 294 16.20 15.18 5.79
C PHE A 294 17.18 16.29 6.13
N GLY A 295 18.35 16.29 5.50
CA GLY A 295 19.26 17.43 5.45
C GLY A 295 19.19 18.15 4.11
N PRO A 296 19.97 19.23 3.91
CA PRO A 296 19.86 20.07 2.73
C PRO A 296 20.12 19.30 1.43
N GLN A 297 21.09 18.39 1.44
CA GLN A 297 21.45 17.56 0.28
C GLN A 297 20.36 16.55 -0.08
N GLU A 298 19.77 15.91 0.94
CA GLU A 298 18.64 14.98 0.75
C GLU A 298 17.42 15.70 0.17
N ASP A 299 17.12 16.90 0.67
CA ASP A 299 16.00 17.71 0.20
C ASP A 299 16.22 18.22 -1.23
N ILE A 300 17.44 18.67 -1.56
CA ILE A 300 17.79 19.09 -2.92
C ILE A 300 17.65 17.92 -3.91
N LEU A 301 18.10 16.72 -3.54
CA LEU A 301 17.94 15.53 -4.38
C LEU A 301 16.46 15.19 -4.59
N PHE A 302 15.66 15.20 -3.52
CA PHE A 302 14.22 14.97 -3.60
C PHE A 302 13.55 16.00 -4.52
N PHE A 303 13.86 17.29 -4.32
CA PHE A 303 13.35 18.39 -5.14
C PHE A 303 13.68 18.19 -6.62
N LYS A 304 14.96 17.95 -6.95
CA LYS A 304 15.40 17.77 -8.33
C LYS A 304 14.83 16.52 -9.00
N ALA A 305 14.66 15.44 -8.26
CA ALA A 305 14.01 14.24 -8.75
C ALA A 305 12.51 14.47 -9.01
N SER A 306 11.81 15.19 -8.13
CA SER A 306 10.40 15.56 -8.30
C SER A 306 10.19 16.53 -9.47
N GLU A 307 11.04 17.56 -9.58
CA GLU A 307 11.05 18.51 -10.70
C GLU A 307 11.26 17.78 -12.04
N ARG A 308 12.17 16.79 -12.05
CA ARG A 308 12.41 15.96 -13.23
C ARG A 308 11.20 15.09 -13.59
N ALA A 309 10.48 14.55 -12.60
CA ALA A 309 9.27 13.76 -12.85
C ALA A 309 8.19 14.61 -13.51
N ARG A 310 7.95 15.84 -12.99
CA ARG A 310 7.02 16.80 -13.59
C ARG A 310 7.43 17.22 -14.99
N ALA A 311 8.70 17.57 -15.19
CA ALA A 311 9.21 17.99 -16.50
C ALA A 311 9.03 16.90 -17.58
N LEU A 312 9.08 15.62 -17.20
CA LEU A 312 8.83 14.49 -18.08
C LEU A 312 7.33 14.09 -18.13
N GLY A 313 6.49 14.64 -17.24
CA GLY A 313 5.10 14.26 -17.10
C GLY A 313 4.89 12.83 -16.59
N ILE A 314 5.89 12.19 -16.00
CA ILE A 314 5.82 10.79 -15.55
C ILE A 314 5.51 10.69 -14.04
N PRO A 315 4.90 9.58 -13.59
CA PRO A 315 4.57 9.39 -12.19
C PRO A 315 5.78 9.41 -11.25
N ARG A 316 5.52 9.85 -10.02
CA ARG A 316 6.50 9.89 -8.93
C ARG A 316 6.06 8.99 -7.78
N LEU A 317 6.87 7.98 -7.47
CA LEU A 317 6.71 7.10 -6.32
C LEU A 317 7.69 7.51 -5.22
N TYR A 318 7.18 7.80 -4.02
CA TYR A 318 7.99 8.13 -2.86
C TYR A 318 7.92 7.01 -1.81
N ILE A 319 9.06 6.44 -1.42
CA ILE A 319 9.17 5.42 -0.38
C ILE A 319 9.67 6.10 0.91
N SER A 320 8.77 6.21 1.88
CA SER A 320 9.00 6.93 3.14
C SER A 320 9.50 6.00 4.24
N ALA A 321 10.76 6.19 4.64
CA ALA A 321 11.38 5.59 5.81
C ALA A 321 12.36 6.60 6.45
N ASN A 322 11.85 7.55 7.23
CA ASN A 322 12.60 8.71 7.70
C ASN A 322 12.35 9.04 9.18
N SER A 323 13.18 9.92 9.72
CA SER A 323 13.05 10.43 11.09
C SER A 323 12.82 11.94 11.15
N GLY A 324 12.30 12.53 10.07
CA GLY A 324 12.06 13.97 9.96
C GLY A 324 13.30 14.78 9.57
N ALA A 325 13.24 16.09 9.80
CA ALA A 325 14.34 17.00 9.53
C ALA A 325 15.57 16.62 10.38
N ARG A 326 16.76 16.75 9.80
CA ARG A 326 18.01 16.53 10.52
C ARG A 326 18.10 17.53 11.67
N ILE A 327 18.52 17.02 12.81
CA ILE A 327 18.82 17.82 14.00
C ILE A 327 20.27 17.61 14.35
N GLY A 328 20.95 18.68 14.75
CA GLY A 328 22.34 18.62 15.18
C GLY A 328 22.69 19.75 16.11
N LEU A 329 23.82 19.59 16.79
CA LEU A 329 24.46 20.63 17.59
C LEU A 329 25.90 20.78 17.08
N ALA A 330 26.52 21.94 17.27
CA ALA A 330 27.90 22.18 16.91
C ALA A 330 28.86 21.33 17.77
N GLU A 331 29.23 20.14 17.28
CA GLU A 331 30.09 19.17 17.99
C GLU A 331 31.47 19.74 18.29
N GLU A 332 31.98 20.62 17.42
CA GLU A 332 33.26 21.28 17.61
C GLU A 332 33.27 22.21 18.83
N LEU A 333 32.10 22.74 19.24
CA LEU A 333 31.99 23.62 20.39
C LEU A 333 31.71 22.88 21.70
N LYS A 334 31.05 21.71 21.65
CA LYS A 334 30.60 20.98 22.85
C LYS A 334 31.71 20.70 23.87
N HIS A 335 32.94 20.51 23.41
CA HIS A 335 34.10 20.21 24.26
C HIS A 335 35.01 21.42 24.50
N LEU A 336 34.68 22.59 23.95
CA LEU A 336 35.49 23.80 24.03
C LEU A 336 34.87 24.92 24.87
N PHE A 337 33.54 24.93 25.03
CA PHE A 337 32.86 25.98 25.81
C PHE A 337 33.07 25.80 27.32
N ASN A 338 33.19 26.93 28.00
CA ASN A 338 33.24 27.04 29.45
C ASN A 338 31.95 27.69 29.96
N VAL A 339 31.62 27.43 31.23
CA VAL A 339 30.45 27.98 31.92
C VAL A 339 30.94 29.01 32.94
N ALA A 340 30.44 30.24 32.86
CA ALA A 340 30.64 31.24 33.90
C ALA A 340 29.57 31.03 34.98
N TRP A 341 29.93 30.39 36.09
CA TRP A 341 29.02 30.15 37.20
C TRP A 341 28.72 31.45 37.96
N VAL A 342 27.60 31.48 38.68
CA VAL A 342 27.36 32.55 39.67
C VAL A 342 28.32 32.39 40.85
N ASP A 343 28.58 31.15 41.24
CA ASP A 343 29.50 30.76 42.30
C ASP A 343 30.19 29.44 41.88
N PRO A 344 31.50 29.42 41.59
CA PRO A 344 32.20 28.23 41.12
C PRO A 344 32.17 27.06 42.12
N GLU A 345 32.10 27.36 43.43
CA GLU A 345 32.06 26.35 44.49
C GLU A 345 30.65 25.75 44.64
N ILE A 346 29.60 26.44 44.15
CA ILE A 346 28.19 26.00 44.26
C ILE A 346 27.46 26.16 42.90
N PRO A 347 27.68 25.24 41.94
CA PRO A 347 27.06 25.30 40.60
C PRO A 347 25.52 25.30 40.60
N ASP A 348 24.87 24.79 41.64
CA ASP A 348 23.41 24.73 41.78
C ASP A 348 22.75 26.12 41.86
N LYS A 349 23.51 27.17 42.21
CA LYS A 349 23.03 28.56 42.16
C LYS A 349 22.78 29.05 40.72
N GLY A 350 23.21 28.28 39.73
CA GLY A 350 23.04 28.58 38.31
C GLY A 350 24.27 29.22 37.66
N TYR A 351 24.14 29.53 36.38
CA TYR A 351 25.21 30.09 35.54
C TYR A 351 24.82 31.46 34.98
N ARG A 352 25.82 32.29 34.72
CA ARG A 352 25.68 33.63 34.14
C ARG A 352 25.66 33.59 32.61
N TYR A 353 26.64 32.91 31.99
CA TYR A 353 26.75 32.79 30.53
C TYR A 353 27.72 31.68 30.11
N LEU A 354 27.74 31.35 28.82
CA LEU A 354 28.72 30.46 28.21
C LEU A 354 29.80 31.27 27.50
N TYR A 355 31.06 30.84 27.60
CA TYR A 355 32.19 31.55 27.00
C TYR A 355 33.27 30.62 26.47
N LEU A 356 34.19 31.19 25.69
CA LEU A 356 35.42 30.54 25.23
C LEU A 356 36.63 31.30 25.77
N THR A 357 37.69 30.58 26.11
CA THR A 357 38.98 31.21 26.39
C THR A 357 39.58 31.79 25.10
N PRO A 358 40.48 32.78 25.17
CA PRO A 358 41.11 33.35 23.98
C PRO A 358 41.84 32.32 23.11
N GLU A 359 42.37 31.26 23.73
CA GLU A 359 43.02 30.14 23.04
C GLU A 359 42.00 29.26 22.29
N ASN A 360 40.88 28.92 22.92
CA ASN A 360 39.85 28.11 22.28
C ASN A 360 39.08 28.90 21.23
N PHE A 361 38.86 30.20 21.43
CA PHE A 361 38.25 31.06 20.43
C PHE A 361 39.10 31.14 19.15
N LYS A 362 40.44 31.23 19.26
CA LYS A 362 41.35 31.19 18.09
C LYS A 362 41.22 29.91 17.26
N LYS A 363 40.86 28.76 17.87
CA LYS A 363 40.68 27.49 17.16
C LYS A 363 39.42 27.48 16.30
N VAL A 364 38.35 28.15 16.74
CA VAL A 364 37.04 28.13 16.08
C VAL A 364 36.76 29.38 15.25
N SER A 365 37.46 30.50 15.49
CA SER A 365 37.28 31.76 14.76
C SER A 365 37.58 31.61 13.27
N ALA A 366 38.55 30.77 12.90
CA ALA A 366 38.87 30.48 11.50
C ALA A 366 37.76 29.72 10.75
N MET A 367 36.82 29.10 11.47
CA MET A 367 35.75 28.27 10.90
C MET A 367 34.39 28.98 10.86
N ASN A 368 34.30 30.23 11.35
CA ASN A 368 33.06 30.99 11.51
C ASN A 368 31.96 30.23 12.28
N SER A 369 32.33 29.32 13.19
CA SER A 369 31.37 28.49 13.94
C SER A 369 30.61 29.26 15.03
N VAL A 370 31.14 30.39 15.52
CA VAL A 370 30.59 31.10 16.69
C VAL A 370 30.79 32.60 16.57
N ASN A 371 29.74 33.34 16.94
CA ASN A 371 29.83 34.77 17.21
C ASN A 371 30.00 34.95 18.72
N ALA A 372 31.04 35.68 19.13
CA ALA A 372 31.34 35.92 20.52
C ALA A 372 31.83 37.34 20.75
N GLU A 373 31.50 37.90 21.92
CA GLU A 373 31.90 39.22 22.35
C GLU A 373 33.01 39.11 23.40
N LEU A 374 34.08 39.88 23.21
CA LEU A 374 35.17 39.93 24.18
C LEU A 374 34.73 40.76 25.39
N ILE A 375 34.74 40.12 26.56
CA ILE A 375 34.44 40.74 27.85
C ILE A 375 35.60 40.49 28.82
N ASP A 376 35.76 41.39 29.79
CA ASP A 376 36.65 41.21 30.93
C ASP A 376 35.77 40.93 32.15
N ASP A 377 35.89 39.74 32.73
CA ASP A 377 35.09 39.30 33.88
C ASP A 377 35.98 38.45 34.79
N GLU A 378 35.95 38.73 36.10
CA GLU A 378 36.80 38.11 37.12
C GLU A 378 38.32 38.23 36.85
N GLY A 379 38.75 39.25 36.09
CA GLY A 379 40.15 39.48 35.74
C GLY A 379 40.66 38.59 34.59
N GLU A 380 39.77 37.84 33.93
CA GLU A 380 40.08 37.04 32.75
C GLU A 380 39.38 37.60 31.50
N LYS A 381 40.12 37.61 30.39
CA LYS A 381 39.55 37.91 29.08
C LYS A 381 38.74 36.72 28.59
N ARG A 382 37.43 36.87 28.48
CA ARG A 382 36.49 35.81 28.08
C ARG A 382 35.76 36.21 26.79
N TYR A 383 35.62 35.26 25.86
CA TYR A 383 34.78 35.45 24.67
C TYR A 383 33.39 34.89 24.96
N LYS A 384 32.46 35.74 25.39
CA LYS A 384 31.08 35.36 25.68
C LYS A 384 30.38 34.95 24.38
N ILE A 385 29.85 33.74 24.33
CA ILE A 385 29.14 33.22 23.17
C ILE A 385 27.81 33.97 23.05
N THR A 386 27.61 34.68 21.93
CA THR A 386 26.33 35.33 21.62
C THR A 386 25.47 34.43 20.75
N ASN A 387 26.03 33.90 19.65
CA ASN A 387 25.33 33.02 18.73
C ASN A 387 26.23 31.86 18.28
N ILE A 388 25.64 30.67 18.10
CA ILE A 388 26.32 29.50 17.54
C ILE A 388 25.81 29.29 16.12
N ILE A 389 26.72 29.30 15.15
CA ILE A 389 26.43 29.03 13.74
C ILE A 389 26.72 27.55 13.43
N GLY A 390 27.86 27.05 13.91
CA GLY A 390 28.36 25.72 13.61
C GLY A 390 29.07 25.65 12.26
N LYS A 391 30.09 24.79 12.17
CA LYS A 391 30.87 24.56 10.94
C LYS A 391 30.11 23.72 9.92
N THR A 392 29.32 22.77 10.42
CA THR A 392 28.64 21.77 9.60
C THR A 392 27.26 22.27 9.24
N ASP A 393 26.88 22.15 7.98
CA ASP A 393 25.55 22.52 7.49
C ASP A 393 24.50 21.44 7.84
N GLY A 394 23.25 21.84 8.06
CA GLY A 394 22.13 20.95 8.34
C GLY A 394 21.93 20.59 9.81
N LEU A 395 22.24 21.51 10.72
CA LEU A 395 21.98 21.42 12.16
C LEU A 395 20.58 21.94 12.54
N GLY A 396 20.05 22.92 11.80
CA GLY A 396 18.83 23.64 12.20
C GLY A 396 17.99 24.22 11.06
N VAL A 397 17.87 25.55 11.00
CA VAL A 397 16.87 26.29 10.20
C VAL A 397 17.03 26.14 8.70
N GLU A 398 18.25 25.90 8.25
CA GLU A 398 18.57 25.53 6.87
C GLU A 398 17.75 24.31 6.41
N ASN A 399 17.61 23.28 7.26
CA ASN A 399 16.80 22.10 6.96
C ASN A 399 15.31 22.47 6.84
N LEU A 400 14.84 23.44 7.63
CA LEU A 400 13.43 23.88 7.56
C LEU A 400 13.13 24.63 6.27
N LYS A 401 14.08 25.44 5.77
CA LYS A 401 13.97 26.10 4.47
C LYS A 401 13.82 25.07 3.35
N TYR A 402 14.66 24.04 3.35
CA TYR A 402 14.62 22.99 2.32
C TYR A 402 13.44 22.03 2.49
N ALA A 403 13.00 21.75 3.71
CA ALA A 403 11.75 21.06 3.98
C ALA A 403 10.55 21.81 3.37
N GLY A 404 10.52 23.15 3.48
CA GLY A 404 9.53 23.99 2.82
C GLY A 404 9.60 23.92 1.29
N LEU A 405 10.81 23.86 0.72
CA LEU A 405 11.03 23.71 -0.72
C LEU A 405 10.39 22.41 -1.26
N ILE A 406 10.65 21.27 -0.61
CA ILE A 406 10.11 19.98 -1.06
C ILE A 406 8.61 19.82 -0.78
N ALA A 407 8.08 20.50 0.24
CA ALA A 407 6.64 20.57 0.49
C ALA A 407 5.93 21.32 -0.65
N GLY A 408 6.45 22.49 -1.04
CA GLY A 408 5.91 23.27 -2.16
C GLY A 408 5.94 22.50 -3.49
N GLU A 409 7.09 21.91 -3.82
CA GLU A 409 7.23 21.09 -5.04
C GLU A 409 6.31 19.86 -5.01
N THR A 410 6.10 19.22 -3.85
CA THR A 410 5.18 18.07 -3.77
C THR A 410 3.72 18.48 -3.95
N SER A 411 3.33 19.64 -3.41
CA SER A 411 2.00 20.22 -3.64
C SER A 411 1.77 20.48 -5.12
N GLN A 412 2.75 21.07 -5.81
CA GLN A 412 2.70 21.29 -7.26
C GLN A 412 2.70 19.97 -8.04
N ALA A 413 3.52 19.00 -7.65
CA ALA A 413 3.60 17.69 -8.29
C ALA A 413 2.27 16.95 -8.25
N TYR A 414 1.50 17.03 -7.15
CA TYR A 414 0.18 16.40 -7.08
C TYR A 414 -0.80 16.93 -8.13
N GLU A 415 -0.79 18.24 -8.42
CA GLU A 415 -1.68 18.83 -9.43
C GLU A 415 -1.24 18.54 -10.86
N GLU A 416 0.04 18.24 -11.08
CA GLU A 416 0.59 18.08 -12.42
C GLU A 416 0.82 16.62 -12.86
N ILE A 417 1.18 15.73 -11.95
CA ILE A 417 1.54 14.32 -12.22
C ILE A 417 0.95 13.39 -11.16
N VAL A 418 0.94 12.08 -11.44
CA VAL A 418 0.53 11.07 -10.46
C VAL A 418 1.59 10.90 -9.38
N THR A 419 1.22 11.24 -8.15
CA THR A 419 2.04 11.05 -6.95
C THR A 419 1.52 9.92 -6.09
N ILE A 420 2.40 9.01 -5.67
CA ILE A 420 2.08 7.92 -4.74
C ILE A 420 3.16 7.85 -3.66
N SER A 421 2.77 7.64 -2.41
CA SER A 421 3.67 7.46 -1.28
C SER A 421 3.48 6.09 -0.62
N LEU A 422 4.57 5.35 -0.43
CA LEU A 422 4.62 4.08 0.29
C LEU A 422 5.33 4.27 1.62
N VAL A 423 4.63 4.06 2.73
CA VAL A 423 5.21 4.14 4.08
C VAL A 423 5.61 2.75 4.53
N THR A 424 6.93 2.51 4.60
CA THR A 424 7.48 1.17 4.90
C THR A 424 7.86 0.98 6.36
N CYS A 425 8.33 2.03 7.03
CA CYS A 425 8.77 1.98 8.43
C CYS A 425 8.14 3.10 9.25
N ARG A 426 8.60 4.34 9.06
CA ARG A 426 8.08 5.51 9.74
C ARG A 426 8.22 6.76 8.88
N ALA A 427 7.24 7.64 8.97
CA ALA A 427 7.22 8.95 8.34
C ALA A 427 7.03 9.99 9.44
N ILE A 428 8.05 10.82 9.69
CA ILE A 428 8.05 11.79 10.81
C ILE A 428 8.17 13.22 10.27
N GLY A 429 7.39 14.15 10.84
CA GLY A 429 7.50 15.58 10.54
C GLY A 429 7.25 15.88 9.07
N ILE A 430 8.23 16.45 8.37
CA ILE A 430 8.13 16.70 6.92
C ILE A 430 7.83 15.43 6.12
N GLY A 431 8.36 14.26 6.53
CA GLY A 431 8.05 12.99 5.89
C GLY A 431 6.55 12.66 5.92
N ALA A 432 5.87 12.97 7.03
CA ALA A 432 4.42 12.80 7.14
C ALA A 432 3.65 13.79 6.24
N TYR A 433 4.12 15.04 6.14
CA TYR A 433 3.54 16.03 5.24
C TYR A 433 3.72 15.66 3.76
N LEU A 434 4.90 15.20 3.33
CA LEU A 434 5.13 14.76 1.95
C LEU A 434 4.19 13.62 1.56
N VAL A 435 3.96 12.69 2.48
CA VAL A 435 3.01 11.59 2.31
C VAL A 435 1.58 12.13 2.12
N ARG A 436 1.13 13.09 2.94
CA ARG A 436 -0.20 13.71 2.79
C ARG A 436 -0.33 14.58 1.54
N LEU A 437 0.68 15.40 1.24
CA LEU A 437 0.72 16.28 0.06
C LEU A 437 0.74 15.46 -1.24
N GLY A 438 1.38 14.30 -1.23
CA GLY A 438 1.30 13.32 -2.32
C GLY A 438 -0.07 12.63 -2.45
N GLN A 439 -0.99 12.85 -1.50
CA GLN A 439 -2.38 12.38 -1.40
C GLN A 439 -2.56 10.86 -1.33
N ARG A 440 -2.02 10.12 -2.29
CA ARG A 440 -2.20 8.67 -2.43
C ARG A 440 -1.19 7.94 -1.57
N VAL A 441 -1.65 7.31 -0.48
CA VAL A 441 -0.79 6.69 0.53
C VAL A 441 -1.07 5.21 0.69
N ILE A 442 -0.01 4.40 0.61
CA ILE A 442 -0.02 2.99 0.98
C ILE A 442 0.80 2.84 2.25
N GLN A 443 0.18 2.36 3.33
CA GLN A 443 0.84 2.18 4.63
C GLN A 443 0.97 0.69 4.95
N LEU A 444 2.18 0.24 5.31
CA LEU A 444 2.38 -1.12 5.82
C LEU A 444 1.87 -1.22 7.26
N GLU A 445 1.29 -2.38 7.65
CA GLU A 445 0.64 -2.59 8.97
C GLU A 445 1.52 -2.23 10.18
N ASN A 446 2.83 -2.46 10.11
CA ASN A 446 3.76 -2.16 11.21
C ASN A 446 4.39 -0.76 11.13
N SER A 447 4.01 0.04 10.13
CA SER A 447 4.56 1.38 9.90
C SER A 447 3.68 2.48 10.48
N HIS A 448 4.24 3.67 10.71
CA HIS A 448 3.50 4.79 11.29
C HIS A 448 3.82 6.13 10.62
N ILE A 449 2.80 6.99 10.54
CA ILE A 449 2.88 8.37 10.04
C ILE A 449 2.59 9.27 11.24
N ILE A 450 3.57 10.04 11.69
CA ILE A 450 3.45 10.88 12.89
C ILE A 450 4.11 12.23 12.69
N LEU A 451 3.65 13.26 13.40
CA LEU A 451 4.36 14.55 13.46
C LEU A 451 5.42 14.53 14.55
N THR A 452 5.06 14.01 15.72
CA THR A 452 5.89 14.00 16.94
C THR A 452 5.87 12.62 17.58
N GLY A 453 7.03 12.15 18.05
CA GLY A 453 7.14 10.87 18.76
C GLY A 453 6.38 10.87 20.10
N ALA A 454 5.76 9.73 20.44
CA ALA A 454 5.02 9.55 21.69
C ALA A 454 5.83 9.97 22.94
N GLY A 455 7.12 9.62 22.97
CA GLY A 455 8.00 9.97 24.09
C GLY A 455 8.20 11.48 24.27
N ALA A 456 8.14 12.27 23.20
CA ALA A 456 8.22 13.73 23.29
C ALA A 456 6.90 14.33 23.81
N LEU A 457 5.75 13.84 23.35
CA LEU A 457 4.43 14.23 23.85
C LEU A 457 4.26 13.92 25.35
N ASN A 458 4.72 12.74 25.78
CA ASN A 458 4.67 12.34 27.19
C ASN A 458 5.51 13.26 28.10
N LYS A 459 6.61 13.84 27.59
CA LYS A 459 7.42 14.82 28.33
C LYS A 459 6.70 16.16 28.49
N VAL A 460 5.99 16.62 27.45
CA VAL A 460 5.24 17.89 27.48
C VAL A 460 4.03 17.79 28.41
N ASN A 461 3.31 16.65 28.38
CA ASN A 461 2.08 16.46 29.15
C ASN A 461 2.33 16.06 30.61
N GLY A 462 3.58 15.74 30.99
CA GLY A 462 4.00 15.35 32.34
C GLY A 462 3.75 13.87 32.70
N PRO A 463 4.43 13.34 33.74
CA PRO A 463 4.42 11.92 34.09
C PRO A 463 3.05 11.36 34.52
N PHE A 464 2.12 12.20 35.01
CA PHE A 464 0.75 11.79 35.36
C PHE A 464 -0.16 11.55 34.14
N ARG A 465 0.32 11.84 32.92
CA ARG A 465 -0.39 11.67 31.65
C ARG A 465 0.43 10.85 30.64
N ALA A 466 1.23 9.89 31.13
CA ALA A 466 1.95 8.94 30.28
C ALA A 466 0.97 7.94 29.63
N LEU A 467 0.30 8.35 28.56
CA LEU A 467 -0.88 7.67 28.00
C LEU A 467 -0.59 6.90 26.71
N LEU A 468 0.55 7.18 26.07
CA LEU A 468 0.90 6.63 24.75
C LEU A 468 2.14 5.74 24.90
N HIS A 469 1.91 4.44 25.14
CA HIS A 469 2.97 3.42 25.26
C HIS A 469 3.58 2.98 23.93
N ASP A 470 2.89 3.25 22.82
CA ASP A 470 3.31 2.84 21.48
C ASP A 470 3.09 4.02 20.51
N GLY A 471 4.06 4.29 19.65
CA GLY A 471 3.94 5.29 18.57
C GLY A 471 2.77 5.01 17.63
N ARG A 472 2.26 3.77 17.63
CA ARG A 472 1.05 3.33 16.92
C ARG A 472 -0.25 3.88 17.52
N LYS A 473 -0.28 4.21 18.81
CA LYS A 473 -1.49 4.71 19.50
C LYS A 473 -1.65 6.23 19.40
N VAL A 474 -0.60 6.95 19.01
CA VAL A 474 -0.63 8.42 18.84
C VAL A 474 -1.50 8.80 17.63
N PHE A 475 -1.73 7.86 16.71
CA PHE A 475 -2.56 8.09 15.54
C PHE A 475 -3.46 6.90 15.24
N VAL A 476 -4.76 7.19 15.19
CA VAL A 476 -5.72 6.30 14.56
C VAL A 476 -5.48 6.38 13.06
N VAL A 477 -5.44 5.23 12.40
CA VAL A 477 -5.35 5.03 10.94
C VAL A 477 -6.47 5.79 10.17
N SER A 478 -7.40 6.43 10.87
CA SER A 478 -8.63 7.05 10.37
C SER A 478 -8.51 8.49 9.84
N ALA A 479 -7.40 9.21 10.05
CA ALA A 479 -7.27 10.62 9.61
C ALA A 479 -6.34 10.85 8.40
N LEU A 480 -5.58 9.84 7.98
CA LEU A 480 -4.80 9.86 6.74
C LEU A 480 -5.43 8.89 5.74
N LEU A 481 -5.44 9.29 4.48
CA LEU A 481 -5.97 8.56 3.33
C LEU A 481 -5.17 7.26 3.10
N VAL A 482 -5.31 6.28 4.00
CA VAL A 482 -4.67 4.98 3.84
C VAL A 482 -5.51 4.22 2.81
N LEU A 483 -4.87 3.84 1.70
CA LEU A 483 -5.29 2.69 0.90
C LEU A 483 -5.23 1.46 1.81
N SER A 484 -6.21 1.30 2.70
CA SER A 484 -6.40 0.09 3.48
C SER A 484 -7.01 -0.92 2.51
N THR A 485 -6.17 -1.54 1.69
CA THR A 485 -6.57 -2.77 1.03
C THR A 485 -6.75 -3.80 2.13
N SER A 486 -7.98 -4.02 2.58
CA SER A 486 -8.34 -5.16 3.43
C SER A 486 -8.36 -6.44 2.60
N TYR A 487 -7.28 -6.72 1.86
CA TYR A 487 -6.87 -8.10 1.77
C TYR A 487 -6.27 -8.41 3.13
N LYS A 488 -6.79 -9.44 3.82
CA LYS A 488 -6.09 -10.09 4.94
C LYS A 488 -4.68 -10.41 4.45
N CYS A 489 -3.75 -9.47 4.60
CA CYS A 489 -2.41 -9.57 4.06
C CYS A 489 -1.67 -10.42 5.07
N SER A 490 -1.88 -11.73 4.95
CA SER A 490 -1.12 -12.71 5.70
C SER A 490 0.36 -12.43 5.43
N ARG A 491 1.00 -11.77 6.40
CA ARG A 491 2.43 -11.60 6.61
C ARG A 491 3.29 -11.52 5.34
N VAL A 492 3.73 -10.29 5.02
CA VAL A 492 4.99 -9.97 4.31
C VAL A 492 5.30 -10.93 3.16
N THR A 493 4.56 -10.82 2.06
CA THR A 493 5.00 -11.38 0.78
C THR A 493 5.24 -10.21 -0.17
N PHE A 494 6.51 -9.99 -0.56
CA PHE A 494 6.95 -8.90 -1.44
C PHE A 494 6.12 -8.76 -2.74
N CYS A 495 5.52 -9.86 -3.20
CA CYS A 495 4.62 -9.84 -4.36
C CYS A 495 3.41 -8.92 -4.15
N SER A 496 2.87 -8.72 -2.94
CA SER A 496 1.79 -7.75 -2.74
C SER A 496 2.31 -6.32 -2.52
N GLN A 497 3.52 -6.14 -2.00
CA GLN A 497 4.08 -4.81 -1.71
C GLN A 497 4.58 -4.06 -2.95
N VAL A 498 5.00 -4.77 -4.00
CA VAL A 498 5.44 -4.18 -5.29
C VAL A 498 4.34 -4.22 -6.36
N SER A 499 3.47 -5.24 -6.37
CA SER A 499 2.38 -5.30 -7.35
C SER A 499 1.28 -4.26 -7.09
N ILE A 500 1.01 -3.90 -5.83
CA ILE A 500 -0.06 -2.93 -5.51
C ILE A 500 0.29 -1.50 -5.97
N PRO A 501 1.50 -0.95 -5.72
CA PRO A 501 1.88 0.35 -6.27
C PRO A 501 1.89 0.39 -7.80
N LEU A 502 2.31 -0.70 -8.47
CA LEU A 502 2.36 -0.76 -9.93
C LEU A 502 0.98 -0.84 -10.58
N CYS A 503 0.04 -1.63 -10.04
CA CYS A 503 -1.32 -1.73 -10.57
C CYS A 503 -2.12 -0.43 -10.39
N LEU A 504 -1.72 0.46 -9.48
CA LEU A 504 -2.37 1.75 -9.24
C LEU A 504 -1.98 2.82 -10.26
N LEU A 505 -0.90 2.60 -11.00
CA LEU A 505 -0.48 3.52 -12.03
C LEU A 505 -1.16 3.14 -13.34
N PHE A 506 -2.41 3.55 -13.55
CA PHE A 506 -3.02 3.38 -14.87
C PHE A 506 -2.36 4.29 -15.93
N ILE A 507 -1.74 5.39 -15.55
CA ILE A 507 -1.15 6.33 -16.52
C ILE A 507 0.35 6.07 -16.71
N ASP A 508 0.80 6.15 -17.96
CA ASP A 508 2.21 6.21 -18.35
C ASP A 508 2.79 7.62 -18.18
N CYS A 509 2.27 8.60 -18.91
CA CYS A 509 2.61 10.01 -18.77
C CYS A 509 1.39 10.93 -18.88
N LYS A 510 1.51 12.18 -18.42
CA LYS A 510 0.44 13.18 -18.47
C LYS A 510 -0.05 13.39 -19.91
N GLY A 511 -1.35 13.29 -20.12
CA GLY A 511 -1.98 13.42 -21.44
C GLY A 511 -1.89 12.16 -22.32
N ALA A 512 -1.27 11.08 -21.84
CA ALA A 512 -1.26 9.80 -22.54
C ALA A 512 -2.68 9.21 -22.66
N PRO A 513 -2.94 8.40 -23.70
CA PRO A 513 -4.16 7.61 -23.74
C PRO A 513 -4.22 6.63 -22.57
N LEU A 514 -5.44 6.32 -22.12
CA LEU A 514 -5.67 5.32 -21.08
C LEU A 514 -5.17 3.93 -21.53
N PRO A 515 -4.62 3.11 -20.62
CA PRO A 515 -4.20 1.74 -20.95
C PRO A 515 -5.41 0.82 -21.06
N ILE A 516 -6.00 0.77 -22.24
CA ILE A 516 -7.08 -0.17 -22.52
C ILE A 516 -6.46 -1.55 -22.73
N VAL A 517 -6.81 -2.50 -21.86
CA VAL A 517 -6.36 -3.90 -21.93
C VAL A 517 -7.49 -4.74 -22.52
N GLU A 518 -7.16 -5.77 -23.29
CA GLU A 518 -8.18 -6.72 -23.77
C GLU A 518 -8.88 -7.40 -22.57
N PRO A 519 -10.22 -7.25 -22.43
CA PRO A 519 -10.91 -7.81 -21.28
C PRO A 519 -11.11 -9.31 -21.45
N LEU A 520 -10.90 -10.06 -20.37
CA LEU A 520 -11.36 -11.46 -20.28
C LEU A 520 -12.89 -11.54 -20.16
N ASP A 521 -13.49 -10.47 -19.65
CA ASP A 521 -14.92 -10.33 -19.43
C ASP A 521 -15.58 -9.60 -20.62
N PRO A 522 -16.44 -10.26 -21.42
CA PRO A 522 -17.00 -9.66 -22.62
C PRO A 522 -17.81 -8.39 -22.31
N ILE A 523 -17.83 -7.46 -23.26
CA ILE A 523 -18.61 -6.23 -23.14
C ILE A 523 -20.10 -6.46 -23.39
N ASP A 524 -20.45 -7.39 -24.28
CA ASP A 524 -21.82 -7.62 -24.78
C ASP A 524 -22.65 -8.54 -23.87
N ARG A 525 -22.22 -8.77 -22.62
CA ARG A 525 -22.99 -9.54 -21.65
C ARG A 525 -23.94 -8.65 -20.86
N ASP A 526 -25.02 -9.25 -20.40
CA ASP A 526 -25.91 -8.59 -19.45
C ASP A 526 -25.29 -8.55 -18.04
N VAL A 527 -25.73 -7.57 -17.25
CA VAL A 527 -25.47 -7.51 -15.82
C VAL A 527 -26.45 -8.43 -15.11
N VAL A 528 -25.92 -9.45 -14.43
CA VAL A 528 -26.74 -10.52 -13.83
C VAL A 528 -27.18 -10.16 -12.41
N TYR A 529 -26.27 -9.58 -11.62
CA TYR A 529 -26.63 -9.13 -10.28
C TYR A 529 -27.50 -7.88 -10.34
N THR A 530 -28.72 -7.95 -9.83
CA THR A 530 -29.64 -6.80 -9.73
C THR A 530 -29.81 -6.41 -8.26
N PRO A 531 -29.68 -5.12 -7.90
CA PRO A 531 -29.94 -4.65 -6.54
C PRO A 531 -31.41 -4.82 -6.15
N SER A 532 -31.69 -4.78 -4.86
CA SER A 532 -33.04 -4.88 -4.31
C SER A 532 -33.37 -3.65 -3.47
N LYS A 533 -34.64 -3.44 -3.13
CA LYS A 533 -35.05 -2.39 -2.17
C LYS A 533 -34.47 -2.57 -0.77
N VAL A 534 -34.07 -3.80 -0.41
CA VAL A 534 -33.43 -4.10 0.89
C VAL A 534 -31.95 -3.71 0.82
N PRO A 535 -31.36 -3.18 1.91
CA PRO A 535 -29.94 -2.87 1.96
C PRO A 535 -29.04 -4.03 1.53
N TYR A 536 -28.07 -3.72 0.69
CA TYR A 536 -27.12 -4.64 0.08
C TYR A 536 -25.71 -4.02 0.04
N ASP A 537 -24.70 -4.87 -0.17
CA ASP A 537 -23.33 -4.39 -0.35
C ASP A 537 -23.14 -3.84 -1.77
N PRO A 538 -22.83 -2.55 -1.97
CA PRO A 538 -22.65 -1.97 -3.30
C PRO A 538 -21.49 -2.59 -4.08
N ARG A 539 -20.57 -3.30 -3.42
CA ARG A 539 -19.49 -4.05 -4.09
C ARG A 539 -20.04 -5.14 -5.01
N TRP A 540 -21.23 -5.69 -4.71
CA TRP A 540 -21.90 -6.67 -5.57
C TRP A 540 -22.37 -6.04 -6.88
N LEU A 541 -22.83 -4.78 -6.85
CA LEU A 541 -23.21 -4.01 -8.04
C LEU A 541 -22.00 -3.76 -8.95
N VAL A 542 -20.85 -3.48 -8.33
CA VAL A 542 -19.60 -3.15 -9.02
C VAL A 542 -18.90 -4.41 -9.57
N ALA A 543 -18.58 -5.38 -8.71
CA ALA A 543 -17.72 -6.52 -9.03
C ALA A 543 -18.45 -7.86 -9.24
N GLY A 544 -19.74 -7.93 -8.89
CA GLY A 544 -20.50 -9.16 -8.81
C GLY A 544 -20.36 -9.88 -7.47
N ARG A 545 -21.05 -10.99 -7.32
CA ARG A 545 -21.01 -11.84 -6.11
C ARG A 545 -21.20 -13.31 -6.45
N GLU A 546 -20.85 -14.18 -5.51
CA GLU A 546 -21.27 -15.58 -5.59
C GLU A 546 -22.77 -15.67 -5.30
N SER A 547 -23.49 -16.45 -6.10
CA SER A 547 -24.94 -16.58 -5.97
C SER A 547 -25.29 -17.30 -4.66
N PRO A 548 -26.21 -16.75 -3.85
CA PRO A 548 -26.63 -17.40 -2.61
C PRO A 548 -27.48 -18.65 -2.85
N THR A 549 -28.13 -18.76 -4.02
CA THR A 549 -29.04 -19.87 -4.36
C THR A 549 -28.33 -20.98 -5.14
N LEU A 550 -27.38 -20.63 -6.01
CA LEU A 550 -26.66 -21.54 -6.88
C LEU A 550 -25.18 -21.58 -6.47
N ALA A 551 -24.81 -22.60 -5.67
CA ALA A 551 -23.43 -22.78 -5.22
C ALA A 551 -22.46 -22.90 -6.42
N GLY A 552 -21.42 -22.08 -6.44
CA GLY A 552 -20.44 -22.02 -7.54
C GLY A 552 -20.87 -21.21 -8.77
N PHE A 553 -22.09 -20.68 -8.80
CA PHE A 553 -22.49 -19.71 -9.83
C PHE A 553 -22.10 -18.30 -9.40
N TRP A 554 -21.48 -17.54 -10.31
CA TRP A 554 -21.09 -16.15 -10.07
C TRP A 554 -22.09 -15.23 -10.76
N GLU A 555 -22.74 -14.36 -9.99
CA GLU A 555 -23.59 -13.29 -10.50
C GLU A 555 -22.68 -12.12 -10.89
N ASP A 556 -22.48 -11.94 -12.20
CA ASP A 556 -21.63 -10.87 -12.70
C ASP A 556 -22.23 -9.48 -12.42
N GLY A 557 -21.38 -8.58 -11.94
CA GLY A 557 -21.71 -7.17 -11.74
C GLY A 557 -21.50 -6.32 -12.99
N PHE A 558 -21.50 -5.00 -12.83
CA PHE A 558 -21.38 -4.05 -13.92
C PHE A 558 -19.98 -3.99 -14.54
N PHE A 559 -18.93 -3.99 -13.72
CA PHE A 559 -17.54 -3.92 -14.17
C PHE A 559 -16.93 -5.29 -14.43
N ASP A 560 -15.74 -5.29 -15.04
CA ASP A 560 -15.00 -6.50 -15.37
C ASP A 560 -14.68 -7.30 -14.11
N ARG A 561 -14.93 -8.61 -14.16
CA ARG A 561 -14.71 -9.51 -13.02
C ARG A 561 -13.30 -9.38 -12.43
N GLY A 562 -13.22 -9.12 -11.13
CA GLY A 562 -11.95 -9.00 -10.40
C GLY A 562 -11.13 -7.75 -10.70
N SER A 563 -11.68 -6.78 -11.46
CA SER A 563 -10.99 -5.52 -11.77
C SER A 563 -11.13 -4.44 -10.69
N PHE A 564 -12.14 -4.55 -9.82
CA PHE A 564 -12.42 -3.52 -8.82
C PHE A 564 -11.38 -3.52 -7.69
N MET A 565 -10.74 -2.37 -7.52
CA MET A 565 -9.75 -2.06 -6.50
C MET A 565 -10.27 -0.94 -5.60
N GLU A 566 -10.87 -1.31 -4.48
CA GLU A 566 -11.40 -0.37 -3.50
C GLU A 566 -10.28 0.43 -2.82
N ILE A 567 -10.52 1.72 -2.59
CA ILE A 567 -9.63 2.64 -1.90
C ILE A 567 -10.32 3.23 -0.67
N MET A 568 -9.54 3.51 0.38
CA MET A 568 -10.05 4.06 1.64
C MET A 568 -11.20 3.24 2.25
N GLN A 569 -11.14 1.91 2.15
CA GLN A 569 -12.24 1.02 2.55
C GLN A 569 -12.67 1.21 4.02
N GLN A 570 -11.71 1.45 4.92
CA GLN A 570 -11.97 1.53 6.36
C GLN A 570 -12.52 2.89 6.83
N TRP A 571 -12.35 3.96 6.03
CA TRP A 571 -12.76 5.32 6.39
C TRP A 571 -14.00 5.74 5.60
N ALA A 572 -14.97 6.37 6.26
CA ALA A 572 -16.27 6.75 5.70
C ALA A 572 -16.88 5.64 4.83
N GLN A 573 -17.20 4.52 5.48
CA GLN A 573 -17.62 3.29 4.79
C GLN A 573 -19.02 3.41 4.15
N THR A 574 -19.74 4.50 4.45
CA THR A 574 -21.01 4.88 3.81
C THR A 574 -20.86 5.19 2.31
N VAL A 575 -19.63 5.47 1.84
CA VAL A 575 -19.31 5.63 0.43
C VAL A 575 -18.17 4.68 0.05
N VAL A 576 -18.33 3.98 -1.06
CA VAL A 576 -17.35 3.05 -1.63
C VAL A 576 -16.70 3.71 -2.84
N CYS A 577 -15.39 3.97 -2.76
CA CYS A 577 -14.60 4.54 -3.86
C CYS A 577 -13.57 3.52 -4.31
N GLY A 578 -13.25 3.49 -5.61
CA GLY A 578 -12.21 2.61 -6.12
C GLY A 578 -11.92 2.81 -7.59
N ARG A 579 -11.05 1.98 -8.13
CA ARG A 579 -10.79 1.89 -9.58
C ARG A 579 -11.34 0.59 -10.11
N ALA A 580 -11.87 0.58 -11.32
CA ALA A 580 -12.34 -0.63 -11.98
C ALA A 580 -11.97 -0.61 -13.47
N ARG A 581 -12.26 -1.69 -14.18
CA ARG A 581 -12.24 -1.72 -15.65
C ARG A 581 -13.63 -2.00 -16.20
N LEU A 582 -14.02 -1.28 -17.25
CA LEU A 582 -15.23 -1.52 -18.03
C LEU A 582 -14.82 -1.91 -19.45
N GLY A 583 -14.89 -3.21 -19.77
CA GLY A 583 -14.43 -3.72 -21.06
C GLY A 583 -12.97 -3.36 -21.34
N GLY A 584 -12.12 -3.44 -20.31
CA GLY A 584 -10.71 -3.08 -20.40
C GLY A 584 -10.38 -1.61 -20.14
N ILE A 585 -11.36 -0.69 -20.18
CA ILE A 585 -11.14 0.75 -19.96
C ILE A 585 -11.05 1.03 -18.46
N PRO A 586 -9.93 1.58 -17.95
CA PRO A 586 -9.83 1.94 -16.54
C PRO A 586 -10.70 3.15 -16.21
N VAL A 587 -11.44 3.05 -15.10
CA VAL A 587 -12.37 4.08 -14.62
C VAL A 587 -12.21 4.28 -13.10
N GLY A 588 -12.44 5.50 -12.62
CA GLY A 588 -12.75 5.77 -11.22
C GLY A 588 -14.21 5.45 -10.92
N VAL A 589 -14.50 4.90 -9.75
CA VAL A 589 -15.85 4.47 -9.34
C VAL A 589 -16.17 5.04 -7.97
N VAL A 590 -17.36 5.63 -7.84
CA VAL A 590 -17.98 6.00 -6.58
C VAL A 590 -19.36 5.34 -6.49
N ALA A 591 -19.61 4.61 -5.41
CA ALA A 591 -20.86 3.93 -5.12
C ALA A 591 -21.28 4.16 -3.67
N VAL A 592 -22.57 3.95 -3.37
CA VAL A 592 -23.15 4.27 -2.05
C VAL A 592 -23.45 3.01 -1.27
N GLU A 593 -23.02 2.95 -0.02
CA GLU A 593 -23.40 1.90 0.91
C GLU A 593 -24.84 2.13 1.37
N THR A 594 -25.66 1.08 1.27
CA THR A 594 -27.09 1.17 1.61
C THR A 594 -27.37 0.65 3.01
N ARG A 595 -26.45 -0.14 3.58
CA ARG A 595 -26.53 -0.61 4.96
C ARG A 595 -26.12 0.49 5.92
N THR A 596 -26.68 0.44 7.13
CA THR A 596 -26.21 1.26 8.25
C THR A 596 -24.81 0.81 8.63
N VAL A 597 -23.89 1.77 8.73
CA VAL A 597 -22.49 1.55 9.11
C VAL A 597 -22.30 1.98 10.55
N GLU A 598 -21.64 1.15 11.35
CA GLU A 598 -21.20 1.51 12.70
C GLU A 598 -19.74 1.95 12.67
N ILE A 599 -19.48 3.14 13.22
CA ILE A 599 -18.16 3.74 13.33
C ILE A 599 -17.73 3.76 14.78
N ASP A 600 -16.66 3.04 15.08
CA ASP A 600 -16.00 3.07 16.38
C ASP A 600 -15.08 4.29 16.48
N VAL A 601 -15.49 5.26 17.30
CA VAL A 601 -14.65 6.40 17.69
C VAL A 601 -13.88 6.00 18.95
N PRO A 602 -12.54 5.87 18.87
CA PRO A 602 -11.75 5.51 20.04
C PRO A 602 -11.70 6.65 21.05
N ALA A 603 -11.59 6.29 22.34
CA ALA A 603 -11.34 7.27 23.40
C ALA A 603 -10.00 7.97 23.17
N ASP A 604 -9.95 9.27 23.43
CA ASP A 604 -8.70 10.01 23.48
C ASP A 604 -7.99 9.72 24.81
N PRO A 605 -6.82 9.05 24.79
CA PRO A 605 -6.09 8.78 26.02
C PRO A 605 -5.73 10.06 26.78
N ALA A 606 -5.48 11.19 26.09
CA ALA A 606 -5.11 12.47 26.70
C ALA A 606 -6.20 13.06 27.61
N ASN A 607 -7.46 12.69 27.37
CA ASN A 607 -8.60 13.14 28.14
C ASN A 607 -9.20 11.99 28.95
N LEU A 608 -9.10 12.07 30.27
CA LEU A 608 -9.59 11.02 31.19
C LEU A 608 -11.11 10.82 31.13
N ASP A 609 -11.86 11.84 30.72
CA ASP A 609 -13.32 11.77 30.57
C ASP A 609 -13.75 11.23 29.20
N SER A 610 -12.78 10.95 28.31
CA SER A 610 -13.07 10.42 26.98
C SER A 610 -13.39 8.92 27.05
N GLU A 611 -14.50 8.55 26.43
CA GLU A 611 -14.93 7.16 26.28
C GLU A 611 -14.99 6.78 24.80
N ALA A 612 -14.82 5.48 24.51
CA ALA A 612 -15.01 4.97 23.16
C ALA A 612 -16.51 4.99 22.83
N LYS A 613 -16.87 5.51 21.66
CA LYS A 613 -18.26 5.69 21.23
C LYS A 613 -18.49 4.98 19.90
N VAL A 614 -19.59 4.26 19.79
CA VAL A 614 -20.04 3.67 18.53
C VAL A 614 -21.10 4.60 17.94
N LEU A 615 -20.83 5.17 16.77
CA LEU A 615 -21.75 6.03 16.04
C LEU A 615 -22.39 5.24 14.90
N SER A 616 -23.71 5.28 14.81
CA SER A 616 -24.45 4.66 13.72
C SER A 616 -24.69 5.69 12.62
N GLN A 617 -24.21 5.42 11.41
CA GLN A 617 -24.45 6.22 10.21
C GLN A 617 -25.39 5.48 9.28
N ALA A 618 -26.52 6.10 8.92
CA ALA A 618 -27.47 5.52 7.98
C ALA A 618 -26.87 5.40 6.57
N GLY A 619 -27.22 4.33 5.86
CA GLY A 619 -26.88 4.20 4.44
C GLY A 619 -27.60 5.25 3.59
N GLN A 620 -27.12 5.48 2.37
CA GLN A 620 -27.69 6.46 1.42
C GLN A 620 -27.69 7.92 1.89
N VAL A 621 -26.90 8.29 2.91
CA VAL A 621 -26.80 9.66 3.43
C VAL A 621 -25.35 10.15 3.41
N TRP A 622 -25.13 11.38 2.99
CA TRP A 622 -23.82 12.03 3.11
C TRP A 622 -23.62 12.65 4.49
N PHE A 623 -22.63 12.13 5.21
CA PHE A 623 -22.01 12.68 6.41
C PHE A 623 -20.74 13.48 6.06
N PRO A 624 -20.20 14.32 6.98
CA PRO A 624 -19.00 15.13 6.72
C PRO A 624 -17.81 14.34 6.16
N ASP A 625 -17.54 13.17 6.74
CA ASP A 625 -16.47 12.27 6.34
C ASP A 625 -16.70 11.68 4.94
N SER A 626 -17.92 11.22 4.66
CA SER A 626 -18.30 10.64 3.37
C SER A 626 -18.32 11.65 2.23
N ALA A 627 -18.74 12.90 2.50
CA ALA A 627 -18.69 14.00 1.54
C ALA A 627 -17.23 14.36 1.23
N TYR A 628 -16.37 14.45 2.25
CA TYR A 628 -14.94 14.70 2.08
C TYR A 628 -14.26 13.57 1.28
N LYS A 629 -14.57 12.30 1.59
CA LYS A 629 -14.08 11.13 0.86
C LYS A 629 -14.47 11.17 -0.61
N THR A 630 -15.72 11.54 -0.89
CA THR A 630 -16.24 11.65 -2.27
C THR A 630 -15.47 12.74 -3.04
N ALA A 631 -15.36 13.94 -2.49
CA ALA A 631 -14.63 15.04 -3.12
C ALA A 631 -13.14 14.71 -3.34
N GLN A 632 -12.49 14.08 -2.37
CA GLN A 632 -11.08 13.68 -2.48
C GLN A 632 -10.88 12.61 -3.57
N ALA A 633 -11.75 11.60 -3.64
CA ALA A 633 -11.67 10.56 -4.68
C ALA A 633 -11.85 11.16 -6.09
N ILE A 634 -12.82 12.06 -6.27
CA ILE A 634 -13.04 12.76 -7.55
C ILE A 634 -11.78 13.56 -7.93
N ASN A 635 -11.19 14.28 -6.98
CA ASN A 635 -9.95 15.00 -7.24
C ASN A 635 -8.82 14.05 -7.66
N ASP A 636 -8.59 12.96 -6.93
CA ASP A 636 -7.55 11.98 -7.23
C ASP A 636 -7.71 11.37 -8.64
N PHE A 637 -8.94 11.00 -9.03
CA PHE A 637 -9.25 10.44 -10.35
C PHE A 637 -9.07 11.45 -11.49
N ASN A 638 -9.41 12.72 -11.26
CA ASN A 638 -9.19 13.79 -12.24
C ASN A 638 -7.69 14.00 -12.53
N ARG A 639 -6.86 13.98 -11.48
CA ARG A 639 -5.38 14.07 -11.62
C ARG A 639 -4.79 12.81 -12.23
N GLU A 640 -5.49 11.68 -12.09
CA GLU A 640 -5.15 10.45 -12.80
C GLU A 640 -5.74 10.37 -14.22
N GLU A 641 -6.35 11.44 -14.70
CA GLU A 641 -6.94 11.50 -16.03
C GLU A 641 -7.89 10.32 -16.34
N LEU A 642 -8.50 9.75 -15.31
CA LEU A 642 -9.46 8.66 -15.44
C LEU A 642 -10.84 9.24 -15.71
N PRO A 643 -11.69 8.56 -16.50
CA PRO A 643 -13.12 8.80 -16.49
C PRO A 643 -13.74 8.35 -15.15
N LEU A 644 -14.86 8.96 -14.77
CA LEU A 644 -15.55 8.69 -13.51
C LEU A 644 -16.93 8.07 -13.74
N PHE A 645 -17.24 7.02 -12.99
CA PHE A 645 -18.59 6.50 -12.81
C PHE A 645 -19.08 6.78 -11.39
N VAL A 646 -20.27 7.36 -11.29
CA VAL A 646 -20.96 7.58 -10.02
C VAL A 646 -22.27 6.81 -10.03
N PHE A 647 -22.36 5.75 -9.22
CA PHE A 647 -23.62 5.08 -8.93
C PHE A 647 -24.36 5.85 -7.85
N ALA A 648 -25.16 6.82 -8.29
CA ALA A 648 -25.80 7.79 -7.41
C ALA A 648 -27.02 7.18 -6.70
N ASN A 649 -26.95 7.05 -5.39
CA ASN A 649 -28.03 6.48 -4.57
C ASN A 649 -28.07 7.14 -3.19
N TRP A 650 -28.25 8.47 -3.17
CA TRP A 650 -28.28 9.28 -1.96
C TRP A 650 -29.64 9.96 -1.76
N ARG A 651 -30.21 9.77 -0.58
CA ARG A 651 -31.41 10.47 -0.12
C ARG A 651 -31.14 11.91 0.29
N GLY A 652 -29.88 12.29 0.50
CA GLY A 652 -29.50 13.64 0.86
C GLY A 652 -28.28 13.70 1.76
N PHE A 653 -28.07 14.89 2.33
CA PHE A 653 -27.06 15.16 3.36
C PHE A 653 -27.65 15.01 4.75
N SER A 654 -26.83 14.62 5.73
CA SER A 654 -27.26 14.62 7.12
C SER A 654 -27.51 16.05 7.59
N GLY A 655 -28.76 16.36 7.87
CA GLY A 655 -29.20 17.66 8.42
C GLY A 655 -29.16 17.73 9.95
N GLY A 656 -28.55 16.74 10.61
CA GLY A 656 -28.44 16.72 12.07
C GLY A 656 -27.57 17.87 12.60
N MET A 657 -27.91 18.39 13.79
CA MET A 657 -27.19 19.52 14.41
C MET A 657 -25.68 19.26 14.51
N LYS A 658 -25.29 18.03 14.87
CA LYS A 658 -23.89 17.63 14.98
C LYS A 658 -23.18 17.67 13.61
N ASP A 659 -23.75 17.05 12.59
CA ASP A 659 -23.12 16.98 11.26
C ASP A 659 -23.04 18.34 10.58
N MET A 660 -24.01 19.20 10.85
CA MET A 660 -23.99 20.61 10.43
C MET A 660 -22.88 21.39 11.14
N TYR A 661 -22.69 21.17 12.44
CA TYR A 661 -21.57 21.74 13.21
C TYR A 661 -20.22 21.23 12.71
N ASP A 662 -20.14 19.95 12.35
CA ASP A 662 -18.99 19.28 11.74
C ASP A 662 -18.81 19.65 10.25
N GLN A 663 -19.48 20.72 9.78
CA GLN A 663 -19.27 21.39 8.50
C GLN A 663 -19.63 20.55 7.27
N VAL A 664 -20.65 19.68 7.34
CA VAL A 664 -21.11 18.88 6.19
C VAL A 664 -21.33 19.72 4.92
N LEU A 665 -21.86 20.95 5.04
CA LEU A 665 -22.07 21.86 3.92
C LEU A 665 -20.78 22.24 3.18
N LYS A 666 -19.68 22.43 3.92
CA LYS A 666 -18.37 22.76 3.35
C LYS A 666 -17.84 21.61 2.50
N PHE A 667 -17.98 20.38 2.99
CA PHE A 667 -17.56 19.19 2.26
C PHE A 667 -18.48 18.88 1.07
N GLY A 668 -19.78 19.18 1.17
CA GLY A 668 -20.70 19.13 0.03
C GLY A 668 -20.28 20.08 -1.10
N ALA A 669 -19.85 21.30 -0.77
CA ALA A 669 -19.33 22.25 -1.76
C ALA A 669 -18.07 21.75 -2.47
N TYR A 670 -17.17 21.05 -1.76
CA TYR A 670 -15.97 20.46 -2.37
C TYR A 670 -16.27 19.40 -3.42
N ILE A 671 -17.43 18.72 -3.37
CA ILE A 671 -17.85 17.80 -4.43
C ILE A 671 -18.13 18.58 -5.72
N VAL A 672 -18.84 19.71 -5.61
CA VAL A 672 -19.14 20.61 -6.74
C VAL A 672 -17.85 21.18 -7.32
N ASP A 673 -16.94 21.67 -6.48
CA ASP A 673 -15.65 22.19 -6.91
C ASP A 673 -14.81 21.12 -7.64
N ALA A 674 -14.85 19.88 -7.15
CA ALA A 674 -14.11 18.77 -7.75
C ALA A 674 -14.69 18.37 -9.12
N LEU A 675 -16.02 18.32 -9.27
CA LEU A 675 -16.71 18.00 -10.52
C LEU A 675 -16.60 19.13 -11.56
N HIS A 676 -16.65 20.39 -11.11
CA HIS A 676 -16.46 21.55 -11.97
C HIS A 676 -15.07 21.55 -12.61
N ASN A 677 -14.04 21.22 -11.83
CA ASN A 677 -12.65 21.13 -12.30
C ASN A 677 -12.33 19.82 -13.04
N TYR A 678 -13.28 18.90 -13.18
CA TYR A 678 -13.07 17.59 -13.79
C TYR A 678 -12.88 17.70 -15.31
N ARG A 679 -11.86 17.03 -15.85
CA ARG A 679 -11.44 17.19 -17.27
C ARG A 679 -11.72 15.97 -18.15
N GLN A 680 -12.22 14.88 -17.59
CA GLN A 680 -12.52 13.64 -18.30
C GLN A 680 -14.02 13.32 -18.25
N PRO A 681 -14.54 12.40 -19.09
CA PRO A 681 -15.96 12.05 -19.05
C PRO A 681 -16.40 11.55 -17.67
N VAL A 682 -17.52 12.07 -17.17
CA VAL A 682 -18.17 11.66 -15.93
C VAL A 682 -19.55 11.12 -16.25
N LEU A 683 -19.84 9.89 -15.83
CA LEU A 683 -21.12 9.23 -16.04
C LEU A 683 -21.78 9.00 -14.68
N VAL A 684 -22.88 9.70 -14.43
CA VAL A 684 -23.72 9.52 -13.25
C VAL A 684 -24.87 8.60 -13.63
N TYR A 685 -25.03 7.50 -12.89
CA TYR A 685 -26.09 6.53 -13.12
C TYR A 685 -26.85 6.27 -11.83
N ILE A 686 -28.18 6.48 -11.84
CA ILE A 686 -29.04 6.08 -10.72
C ILE A 686 -29.43 4.61 -10.91
N PRO A 687 -28.97 3.68 -10.04
CA PRO A 687 -29.21 2.25 -10.18
C PRO A 687 -30.67 1.85 -9.89
N PRO A 688 -31.09 0.60 -10.21
CA PRO A 688 -32.43 0.13 -9.88
C PRO A 688 -32.73 0.26 -8.39
N PHE A 689 -33.93 0.73 -8.06
CA PHE A 689 -34.34 1.07 -6.69
C PHE A 689 -33.45 2.10 -5.98
N GLY A 690 -32.51 2.71 -6.72
CA GLY A 690 -31.72 3.82 -6.25
C GLY A 690 -32.55 5.09 -6.22
N GLU A 691 -32.25 5.95 -5.25
CA GLU A 691 -32.94 7.21 -5.10
C GLU A 691 -31.95 8.37 -5.06
N LEU A 692 -32.29 9.46 -5.75
CA LEU A 692 -31.52 10.70 -5.71
C LEU A 692 -32.43 11.88 -5.38
N ARG A 693 -32.27 12.45 -4.19
CA ARG A 693 -33.15 13.51 -3.69
C ARG A 693 -32.48 14.89 -3.68
N GLY A 694 -33.27 15.94 -3.42
CA GLY A 694 -32.92 17.34 -3.69
C GLY A 694 -31.50 17.77 -3.33
N GLY A 695 -31.11 17.63 -2.05
CA GLY A 695 -29.76 18.02 -1.63
C GLY A 695 -28.66 17.25 -2.34
N ALA A 696 -28.85 15.94 -2.54
CA ALA A 696 -27.86 15.11 -3.19
C ALA A 696 -27.78 15.32 -4.71
N TRP A 697 -28.93 15.51 -5.37
CA TRP A 697 -28.99 15.80 -6.81
C TRP A 697 -28.19 17.05 -7.15
N ALA A 698 -28.36 18.12 -6.36
CA ALA A 698 -27.75 19.41 -6.63
C ALA A 698 -26.21 19.38 -6.73
N VAL A 699 -25.54 18.42 -6.08
CA VAL A 699 -24.07 18.34 -6.07
C VAL A 699 -23.49 17.38 -7.13
N VAL A 700 -24.33 16.63 -7.86
CA VAL A 700 -23.89 15.70 -8.92
C VAL A 700 -24.62 15.92 -10.27
N ASP A 701 -25.37 17.00 -10.40
CA ASP A 701 -26.09 17.33 -11.63
C ASP A 701 -25.14 17.62 -12.80
N ALA A 702 -25.53 17.21 -14.01
CA ALA A 702 -24.71 17.40 -15.20
C ALA A 702 -24.46 18.89 -15.54
N ALA A 703 -25.29 19.82 -15.08
CA ALA A 703 -25.13 21.26 -15.28
C ALA A 703 -23.90 21.84 -14.56
N ILE A 704 -23.31 21.14 -13.59
CA ILE A 704 -22.06 21.57 -12.93
C ILE A 704 -20.91 21.64 -13.93
N ASN A 705 -20.84 20.67 -14.85
CA ASN A 705 -19.85 20.59 -15.91
C ASN A 705 -20.46 19.92 -17.15
N PRO A 706 -21.28 20.65 -17.93
CA PRO A 706 -22.06 20.07 -19.04
C PRO A 706 -21.18 19.56 -20.18
N ARG A 707 -19.91 19.97 -20.23
CA ARG A 707 -18.94 19.50 -21.22
C ARG A 707 -18.53 18.06 -20.95
N MET A 708 -18.42 17.66 -19.68
CA MET A 708 -17.84 16.38 -19.27
C MET A 708 -18.86 15.41 -18.65
N MET A 709 -19.88 15.94 -17.96
CA MET A 709 -20.85 15.15 -17.20
C MET A 709 -22.07 14.75 -18.03
N GLU A 710 -22.48 13.48 -17.88
CA GLU A 710 -23.74 12.96 -18.39
C GLU A 710 -24.44 12.17 -17.28
N MET A 711 -25.77 12.25 -17.25
CA MET A 711 -26.59 11.61 -16.24
C MET A 711 -27.61 10.66 -16.87
N TYR A 712 -27.76 9.49 -16.27
CA TYR A 712 -28.61 8.39 -16.70
C TYR A 712 -29.36 7.83 -15.49
N ALA A 713 -30.51 7.22 -15.72
CA ALA A 713 -31.31 6.60 -14.67
C ALA A 713 -31.86 5.25 -15.12
N ASP A 714 -31.99 4.31 -14.18
CA ASP A 714 -32.70 3.06 -14.38
C ASP A 714 -34.23 3.27 -14.33
N PRO A 715 -35.05 2.53 -15.12
CA PRO A 715 -36.52 2.58 -15.05
C PRO A 715 -37.13 2.44 -13.65
N ASP A 716 -36.50 1.65 -12.78
CA ASP A 716 -36.99 1.36 -11.42
C ASP A 716 -36.43 2.32 -10.37
N SER A 717 -35.64 3.33 -10.77
CA SER A 717 -35.08 4.34 -9.87
C SER A 717 -36.08 5.45 -9.52
N ARG A 718 -35.74 6.31 -8.55
CA ARG A 718 -36.54 7.48 -8.15
C ARG A 718 -35.69 8.73 -8.02
N GLY A 719 -36.28 9.88 -8.35
CA GLY A 719 -35.61 11.17 -8.23
C GLY A 719 -36.59 12.32 -8.10
N GLY A 720 -36.41 13.12 -7.05
CA GLY A 720 -37.35 14.17 -6.68
C GLY A 720 -36.75 15.12 -5.66
N VAL A 721 -37.42 16.24 -5.38
CA VAL A 721 -36.90 17.23 -4.43
C VAL A 721 -36.94 16.70 -3.00
N LEU A 722 -38.04 16.05 -2.63
CA LEU A 722 -38.27 15.42 -1.33
C LEU A 722 -38.73 13.98 -1.55
N GLU A 723 -38.65 13.16 -0.51
CA GLU A 723 -39.32 11.85 -0.53
C GLU A 723 -40.85 12.02 -0.63
N PRO A 724 -41.57 11.01 -1.15
CA PRO A 724 -43.03 11.05 -1.27
C PRO A 724 -43.75 11.39 0.05
N GLU A 725 -43.25 10.86 1.17
CA GLU A 725 -43.78 11.13 2.52
C GLU A 725 -43.73 12.64 2.86
N GLY A 726 -42.56 13.26 2.74
CA GLY A 726 -42.40 14.70 3.00
C GLY A 726 -43.19 15.56 2.02
N THR A 727 -43.35 15.13 0.76
CA THR A 727 -44.15 15.85 -0.24
C THR A 727 -45.64 15.85 0.12
N VAL A 728 -46.18 14.70 0.52
CA VAL A 728 -47.59 14.55 0.92
C VAL A 728 -47.90 15.36 2.16
N GLU A 729 -47.03 15.35 3.17
CA GLU A 729 -47.20 16.14 4.40
C GLU A 729 -47.34 17.65 4.13
N ILE A 730 -46.55 18.16 3.18
CA ILE A 730 -46.52 19.60 2.87
C ILE A 730 -47.64 19.99 1.91
N ARG A 731 -47.81 19.23 0.81
CA ARG A 731 -48.62 19.62 -0.37
C ARG A 731 -49.93 18.87 -0.52
N PHE A 732 -50.11 17.71 0.13
CA PHE A 732 -51.32 16.89 0.02
C PHE A 732 -51.94 16.65 1.40
N ARG A 733 -52.26 17.76 2.07
CA ARG A 733 -52.70 17.79 3.47
C ARG A 733 -54.07 17.13 3.64
N LYS A 734 -54.46 16.90 4.89
CA LYS A 734 -55.77 16.31 5.25
C LYS A 734 -56.97 16.94 4.51
N LYS A 735 -56.97 18.25 4.28
CA LYS A 735 -58.04 18.94 3.54
C LYS A 735 -58.18 18.44 2.09
N ASP A 736 -57.06 18.17 1.42
CA ASP A 736 -57.06 17.72 0.04
C ASP A 736 -57.36 16.22 -0.04
N LEU A 737 -56.87 15.43 0.92
CA LEU A 737 -57.28 14.03 1.10
C LEU A 737 -58.80 13.89 1.23
N VAL A 738 -59.42 14.71 2.09
CA VAL A 738 -60.88 14.71 2.29
C VAL A 738 -61.62 15.09 1.00
N LYS A 739 -61.15 16.08 0.23
CA LYS A 739 -61.74 16.40 -1.08
C LYS A 739 -61.68 15.22 -2.04
N VAL A 740 -60.59 14.44 -2.05
CA VAL A 740 -60.50 13.24 -2.89
C VAL A 740 -61.44 12.16 -2.39
N MET A 741 -61.55 11.95 -1.08
CA MET A 741 -62.54 11.01 -0.51
C MET A 741 -63.96 11.38 -0.93
N HIS A 742 -64.32 12.66 -0.85
CA HIS A 742 -65.63 13.17 -1.26
C HIS A 742 -65.92 12.99 -2.75
N ARG A 743 -64.87 13.01 -3.57
CA ARG A 743 -64.96 12.83 -5.03
C ARG A 743 -65.04 11.35 -5.45
N VAL A 744 -64.31 10.46 -4.78
CA VAL A 744 -64.08 9.07 -5.22
C VAL A 744 -64.87 8.04 -4.42
N ASP A 745 -65.04 8.22 -3.10
CA ASP A 745 -65.81 7.27 -2.26
C ASP A 745 -67.31 7.50 -2.43
N GLY A 746 -68.01 6.50 -2.96
CA GLY A 746 -69.47 6.53 -3.16
C GLY A 746 -70.26 6.87 -1.89
N PRO A 747 -70.02 6.18 -0.75
CA PRO A 747 -70.70 6.49 0.52
C PRO A 747 -70.48 7.91 1.03
N CYS A 748 -69.27 8.45 0.96
CA CYS A 748 -69.01 9.86 1.31
C CYS A 748 -69.82 10.82 0.41
N ARG A 749 -69.90 10.54 -0.89
CA ARG A 749 -70.67 11.35 -1.84
C ARG A 749 -72.17 11.30 -1.56
N ASP A 750 -72.70 10.12 -1.24
CA ASP A 750 -74.12 9.94 -0.90
C ASP A 750 -74.48 10.64 0.43
N LEU A 751 -73.59 10.57 1.42
CA LEU A 751 -73.74 11.31 2.68
C LEU A 751 -73.70 12.83 2.47
N LEU A 752 -72.82 13.33 1.58
CA LEU A 752 -72.75 14.75 1.22
C LEU A 752 -73.99 15.23 0.45
N ALA A 753 -74.51 14.41 -0.47
CA ALA A 753 -75.74 14.72 -1.19
C ALA A 753 -76.93 14.81 -0.22
N ARG A 754 -77.03 13.89 0.75
CA ARG A 754 -78.04 13.92 1.80
C ARG A 754 -77.89 15.16 2.69
N LEU A 755 -76.66 15.51 3.07
CA LEU A 755 -76.33 16.71 3.87
C LEU A 755 -76.83 18.02 3.23
N GLY A 756 -77.01 18.07 1.92
CA GLY A 756 -77.58 19.22 1.20
C GLY A 756 -79.12 19.32 1.26
N THR A 757 -79.83 18.27 1.69
CA THR A 757 -81.30 18.15 1.58
C THR A 757 -82.08 18.05 2.90
N VAL A 758 -81.43 17.87 4.06
CA VAL A 758 -82.12 17.56 5.34
C VAL A 758 -82.17 18.73 6.34
N GLU A 759 -83.18 18.72 7.23
CA GLU A 759 -83.39 19.65 8.35
C GLU A 759 -82.30 19.58 9.45
N ALA A 760 -82.21 20.63 10.28
CA ALA A 760 -81.09 20.87 11.20
C ALA A 760 -80.84 19.79 12.26
N SER A 761 -81.85 18.97 12.62
CA SER A 761 -81.73 17.91 13.64
C SER A 761 -81.00 16.66 13.14
N GLU A 762 -81.16 16.28 11.87
CA GLU A 762 -80.52 15.10 11.26
C GLU A 762 -79.13 15.40 10.69
N LYS A 763 -78.84 16.69 10.44
CA LYS A 763 -77.56 17.17 9.92
C LYS A 763 -76.38 16.78 10.82
N ALA A 764 -76.54 16.92 12.14
CA ALA A 764 -75.48 16.57 13.10
C ALA A 764 -75.14 15.07 13.09
N ALA A 765 -76.14 14.20 12.91
CA ALA A 765 -75.94 12.76 12.83
C ALA A 765 -75.24 12.35 11.52
N LEU A 766 -75.61 12.96 10.39
CA LEU A 766 -74.97 12.73 9.09
C LEU A 766 -73.53 13.27 9.04
N GLU A 767 -73.26 14.43 9.64
CA GLU A 767 -71.89 14.96 9.79
C GLU A 767 -71.01 14.05 10.65
N ALA A 768 -71.57 13.46 11.72
CA ALA A 768 -70.85 12.50 12.55
C ALA A 768 -70.53 11.20 11.77
N GLN A 769 -71.46 10.71 10.96
CA GLN A 769 -71.24 9.54 10.09
C GLN A 769 -70.19 9.82 9.02
N LEU A 770 -70.23 11.00 8.40
CA LEU A 770 -69.24 11.43 7.41
C LEU A 770 -67.84 11.52 8.05
N ARG A 771 -67.71 12.17 9.20
CA ARG A 771 -66.42 12.26 9.94
C ARG A 771 -65.88 10.90 10.35
N LYS A 772 -66.75 9.96 10.74
CA LYS A 772 -66.37 8.59 11.06
C LYS A 772 -65.81 7.87 9.83
N ARG A 773 -66.46 8.02 8.67
CA ARG A 773 -66.01 7.44 7.39
C ARG A 773 -64.70 8.06 6.91
N GLU A 774 -64.54 9.38 7.00
CA GLU A 774 -63.29 10.09 6.66
C GLU A 774 -62.12 9.60 7.51
N THR A 775 -62.33 9.45 8.83
CA THR A 775 -61.30 8.97 9.75
C THR A 775 -60.90 7.53 9.45
N GLN A 776 -61.87 6.68 9.08
CA GLN A 776 -61.61 5.30 8.69
C GLN A 776 -60.80 5.20 7.38
N LEU A 777 -61.09 6.06 6.40
CA LEU A 777 -60.46 6.03 5.08
C LEU A 777 -59.10 6.75 5.04
N LEU A 778 -58.82 7.61 6.01
CA LEU A 778 -57.62 8.45 6.02
C LEU A 778 -56.30 7.68 5.82
N PRO A 779 -56.04 6.54 6.48
CA PRO A 779 -54.79 5.79 6.28
C PRO A 779 -54.62 5.29 4.83
N MET A 780 -55.71 4.84 4.19
CA MET A 780 -55.65 4.31 2.82
C MET A 780 -55.47 5.44 1.80
N TYR A 781 -56.20 6.55 1.97
CA TYR A 781 -56.03 7.71 1.09
C TYR A 781 -54.67 8.39 1.27
N HIS A 782 -54.05 8.28 2.45
CA HIS A 782 -52.66 8.67 2.64
C HIS A 782 -51.72 7.82 1.76
N GLN A 783 -51.89 6.49 1.73
CA GLN A 783 -51.13 5.61 0.82
C GLN A 783 -51.36 5.94 -0.67
N VAL A 784 -52.60 6.30 -1.05
CA VAL A 784 -52.91 6.79 -2.40
C VAL A 784 -52.17 8.10 -2.69
N ALA A 785 -52.10 9.02 -1.74
CA ALA A 785 -51.35 10.26 -1.89
C ALA A 785 -49.84 10.02 -2.02
N LEU A 786 -49.28 9.06 -1.27
CA LEU A 786 -47.88 8.65 -1.40
C LEU A 786 -47.60 8.09 -2.80
N SER A 787 -48.48 7.21 -3.30
CA SER A 787 -48.37 6.68 -4.66
C SER A 787 -48.49 7.77 -5.72
N PHE A 788 -49.40 8.74 -5.52
CA PHE A 788 -49.54 9.90 -6.40
C PHE A 788 -48.30 10.79 -6.39
N ALA A 789 -47.66 11.00 -5.24
CA ALA A 789 -46.39 11.71 -5.14
C ALA A 789 -45.26 10.93 -5.82
N ASP A 790 -45.14 9.63 -5.60
CA ASP A 790 -44.11 8.76 -6.21
C ASP A 790 -44.16 8.77 -7.75
N LEU A 791 -45.35 8.88 -8.35
CA LEU A 791 -45.51 9.01 -9.80
C LEU A 791 -44.81 10.27 -10.38
N HIS A 792 -44.56 11.30 -9.57
CA HIS A 792 -43.80 12.48 -9.98
C HIS A 792 -42.28 12.29 -9.88
N ASP A 793 -41.83 11.20 -9.25
CA ASP A 793 -40.41 10.90 -9.03
C ASP A 793 -39.87 9.85 -10.03
N MET A 794 -40.69 9.47 -11.02
CA MET A 794 -40.35 8.46 -12.02
C MET A 794 -39.31 8.97 -13.06
N PRO A 795 -38.40 8.10 -13.55
CA PRO A 795 -37.38 8.45 -14.54
C PRO A 795 -37.94 9.04 -15.85
N ALA A 796 -39.10 8.55 -16.31
CA ALA A 796 -39.78 9.11 -17.49
C ALA A 796 -40.01 10.62 -17.37
N ARG A 797 -40.36 11.13 -16.17
CA ARG A 797 -40.49 12.58 -15.95
C ARG A 797 -39.14 13.28 -16.04
N MET A 798 -38.06 12.66 -15.55
CA MET A 798 -36.72 13.21 -15.62
C MET A 798 -36.27 13.39 -17.07
N GLN A 799 -36.53 12.39 -17.92
CA GLN A 799 -36.22 12.43 -19.34
C GLN A 799 -37.06 13.50 -20.07
N GLU A 800 -38.38 13.55 -19.83
CA GLU A 800 -39.26 14.59 -20.42
C GLU A 800 -38.91 16.01 -19.97
N LYS A 801 -38.28 16.17 -18.80
CA LYS A 801 -37.74 17.45 -18.33
C LYS A 801 -36.32 17.73 -18.77
N GLY A 802 -35.67 16.80 -19.49
CA GLY A 802 -34.33 16.95 -20.02
C GLY A 802 -33.23 17.02 -18.96
N VAL A 803 -33.45 16.48 -17.76
CA VAL A 803 -32.44 16.47 -16.68
C VAL A 803 -31.54 15.23 -16.73
N ILE A 804 -31.95 14.18 -17.46
CA ILE A 804 -31.13 13.00 -17.79
C ILE A 804 -31.07 12.82 -19.31
N GLN A 805 -30.03 12.14 -19.78
CA GLN A 805 -29.83 11.88 -21.22
C GLN A 805 -30.73 10.76 -21.72
N ASP A 806 -30.84 9.67 -20.96
CA ASP A 806 -31.66 8.52 -21.33
C ASP A 806 -32.00 7.64 -20.12
N GLU A 807 -33.06 6.84 -20.27
CA GLU A 807 -33.47 5.80 -19.33
C GLU A 807 -32.87 4.46 -19.78
N ILE A 808 -31.91 3.92 -18.99
CA ILE A 808 -31.15 2.72 -19.37
C ILE A 808 -31.45 1.57 -18.40
N PRO A 809 -32.08 0.48 -18.87
CA PRO A 809 -32.30 -0.71 -18.06
C PRO A 809 -31.00 -1.36 -17.57
N TRP A 810 -30.94 -1.71 -16.30
CA TRP A 810 -29.75 -2.26 -15.64
C TRP A 810 -29.10 -3.43 -16.35
N ALA A 811 -29.89 -4.41 -16.82
CA ALA A 811 -29.35 -5.60 -17.49
C ALA A 811 -28.45 -5.24 -18.69
N LYS A 812 -28.83 -4.24 -19.48
CA LYS A 812 -28.09 -3.80 -20.68
C LYS A 812 -27.16 -2.60 -20.44
N SER A 813 -27.09 -2.12 -19.20
CA SER A 813 -26.35 -0.91 -18.84
C SER A 813 -24.85 -1.02 -19.17
N ARG A 814 -24.24 -2.18 -18.92
CA ARG A 814 -22.81 -2.45 -19.20
C ARG A 814 -22.45 -2.15 -20.66
N THR A 815 -23.15 -2.78 -21.60
CA THR A 815 -22.91 -2.64 -23.04
C THR A 815 -23.12 -1.20 -23.52
N GLN A 816 -24.23 -0.58 -23.14
CA GLN A 816 -24.58 0.76 -23.61
C GLN A 816 -23.61 1.83 -23.06
N LEU A 817 -23.33 1.78 -21.76
CA LEU A 817 -22.44 2.74 -21.11
C LEU A 817 -20.97 2.52 -21.50
N TYR A 818 -20.55 1.29 -21.79
CA TYR A 818 -19.24 1.02 -22.37
C TYR A 818 -19.05 1.73 -23.70
N TRP A 819 -19.97 1.53 -24.66
CA TRP A 819 -19.87 2.16 -25.98
C TRP A 819 -20.01 3.68 -25.90
N ARG A 820 -20.86 4.19 -25.00
CA ARG A 820 -20.96 5.63 -24.73
C ARG A 820 -19.65 6.20 -24.22
N LEU A 821 -19.06 5.58 -23.19
CA LEU A 821 -17.79 6.00 -22.63
C LEU A 821 -16.67 5.97 -23.68
N ARG A 822 -16.55 4.87 -24.43
CA ARG A 822 -15.53 4.72 -25.47
C ARG A 822 -15.65 5.79 -26.55
N ARG A 823 -16.88 6.08 -27.00
CA ARG A 823 -17.15 7.18 -27.94
C ARG A 823 -16.74 8.53 -27.36
N ARG A 824 -17.08 8.82 -26.10
CA ARG A 824 -16.76 10.10 -25.43
C ARG A 824 -15.26 10.29 -25.27
N LEU A 825 -14.52 9.25 -24.88
CA LEU A 825 -13.06 9.29 -24.78
C LEU A 825 -12.40 9.58 -26.13
N LEU A 826 -12.86 8.93 -27.21
CA LEU A 826 -12.36 9.18 -28.57
C LEU A 826 -12.73 10.58 -29.07
N GLN A 827 -13.95 11.04 -28.79
CA GLN A 827 -14.39 12.40 -29.14
C GLN A 827 -13.56 13.46 -28.42
N ASP A 828 -13.29 13.29 -27.12
CA ASP A 828 -12.47 14.22 -26.35
C ASP A 828 -11.03 14.23 -26.86
N ARG A 829 -10.46 13.07 -27.21
CA ARG A 829 -9.15 13.00 -27.87
C ARG A 829 -9.12 13.79 -29.17
N ALA A 830 -10.11 13.59 -30.05
CA ALA A 830 -10.21 14.33 -31.30
C ALA A 830 -10.36 15.85 -31.06
N LYS A 831 -11.14 16.26 -30.04
CA LYS A 831 -11.24 17.68 -29.64
C LYS A 831 -9.89 18.23 -29.18
N ARG A 832 -9.11 17.46 -28.41
CA ARG A 832 -7.75 17.88 -28.00
C ARG A 832 -6.83 18.06 -29.22
N ASP A 833 -6.86 17.14 -30.17
CA ASP A 833 -6.07 17.23 -31.41
C ASP A 833 -6.47 18.47 -32.24
N ILE A 834 -7.76 18.78 -32.32
CA ILE A 834 -8.26 20.01 -32.95
C ILE A 834 -7.75 21.26 -32.23
N LEU A 835 -7.81 21.29 -30.89
CA LEU A 835 -7.36 22.43 -30.10
C LEU A 835 -5.85 22.68 -30.20
N GLN A 836 -5.05 21.63 -30.39
CA GLN A 836 -3.60 21.78 -30.64
C GLN A 836 -3.32 22.54 -31.94
N VAL A 837 -4.14 22.33 -32.98
CA VAL A 837 -4.01 23.02 -34.27
C VAL A 837 -4.70 24.38 -34.26
N ARG A 838 -5.87 24.49 -33.61
CA ARG A 838 -6.70 25.69 -33.56
C ARG A 838 -7.20 25.94 -32.12
N PRO A 839 -6.43 26.67 -31.30
CA PRO A 839 -6.73 26.86 -29.89
C PRO A 839 -7.91 27.80 -29.60
N GLN A 840 -8.40 28.55 -30.60
CA GLN A 840 -9.47 29.56 -30.42
C GLN A 840 -10.90 29.03 -30.63
N LEU A 841 -11.07 27.75 -31.01
CA LEU A 841 -12.40 27.18 -31.28
C LEU A 841 -13.15 26.90 -29.98
N SER A 842 -14.45 27.21 -29.97
CA SER A 842 -15.34 26.85 -28.86
C SER A 842 -15.73 25.37 -28.89
N ASP A 843 -16.13 24.81 -27.74
CA ASP A 843 -16.51 23.39 -27.65
C ASP A 843 -17.71 23.03 -28.53
N GLY A 844 -18.71 23.93 -28.62
CA GLY A 844 -19.88 23.74 -29.48
C GLY A 844 -19.54 23.74 -30.98
N GLU A 845 -18.63 24.61 -31.41
CA GLU A 845 -18.14 24.60 -32.80
C GLU A 845 -17.38 23.31 -33.11
N MET A 846 -16.53 22.84 -32.19
CA MET A 846 -15.82 21.57 -32.34
C MET A 846 -16.78 20.38 -32.43
N GLU A 847 -17.84 20.35 -31.63
CA GLU A 847 -18.85 19.29 -31.71
C GLU A 847 -19.60 19.31 -33.04
N SER A 848 -20.03 20.50 -33.50
CA SER A 848 -20.69 20.66 -34.79
C SER A 848 -19.77 20.22 -35.94
N MET A 849 -18.49 20.61 -35.88
CA MET A 849 -17.49 20.25 -36.86
C MET A 849 -17.22 18.74 -36.90
N LEU A 850 -17.07 18.09 -35.74
CA LEU A 850 -16.90 16.63 -35.66
C LEU A 850 -18.13 15.88 -36.20
N ARG A 851 -19.34 16.35 -35.88
CA ARG A 851 -20.59 15.78 -36.43
C ARG A 851 -20.63 15.96 -37.94
N ARG A 852 -20.30 17.15 -38.44
CA ARG A 852 -20.27 17.44 -39.87
C ARG A 852 -19.27 16.52 -40.59
N TRP A 853 -18.03 16.42 -40.11
CA TRP A 853 -17.01 15.54 -40.70
C TRP A 853 -17.44 14.07 -40.70
N PHE A 854 -18.10 13.61 -39.63
CA PHE A 854 -18.62 12.24 -39.57
C PHE A 854 -19.68 12.01 -40.64
N VAL A 855 -20.64 12.93 -40.80
CA VAL A 855 -21.67 12.87 -41.85
C VAL A 855 -21.03 12.92 -43.24
N GLU A 856 -20.18 13.92 -43.51
CA GLU A 856 -19.46 14.08 -44.78
C GLU A 856 -18.61 12.85 -45.15
N SER A 857 -18.06 12.14 -44.16
CA SER A 857 -17.26 10.93 -44.40
C SER A 857 -18.09 9.70 -44.75
N LEU A 858 -19.35 9.64 -44.32
CA LEU A 858 -20.26 8.51 -44.52
C LEU A 858 -21.17 8.68 -45.75
N GLY A 859 -21.20 9.89 -46.33
CA GLY A 859 -22.06 10.26 -47.46
C GLY A 859 -23.31 10.98 -46.97
#